data_AF-A0A9W8XIX4-F1
#
_entry.id   AF-A0A9W8XIX4-F1
#
_cell.length_a   1.000
_cell.length_b   1.000
_cell.length_c   1.000
_cell.angle_alpha   90.00
_cell.angle_beta   90.00
_cell.angle_gamma   90.00
#
_symmetry.space_group_name_H-M   'P 1'
#
loop_
_entity.id
_entity.type
_entity.pdbx_description
1 polymer ?
#
loop_
_entity_poly.entity_id
_entity_poly.type
_entity_poly.pdbx_seq_one_letter_code
_entity_poly.pdbx_strand_id
1 'polypeptide(L)'
;MKNQAPPPNLEARYSGISPRLAKIAQNAKNKLFSNKTAPESVPRRHGVRLPPDTTREAFDEAIDALRQALGPENVILNDKPLVDGWYLEHPNTHDAFHLVDQEDLVSSATAYPASTAEVQAVVRWANEFGIPLYPISMGRNVGYGGTAPRVPGSVVVDLGKRMNKILNIDAGNASCVVEPGVSYFALYDEIQKRNLPFWIDCPDLGGGSVLGNAIDRGVGYTPMGDHFGAHCGMEVVLPSGDLLRTGMGALPGKDGADNPTWQSFPAAYGPYSDGIFSQSNFGIVCQMGFHLMHATGHQSYMLTFPRDEDFPDIVEIIRPLAQKSILGNIPQLRHVVQELNVTGQPKTHWYSGSGPLPREVIRQHASRMPCGDCAWVFYGTQYGDEAAIKAQLDIIDSAFSAIKGYNFFLPSDVPPDHYLHDRVLVCSGVPVLRELDWLNWKPNAAHIFFSPITPTRGKDAKIVHEINVRLHAKHGIDLFPTLCIAGREMHYITNIIYDRSSNDEKRRVNTLMTELIAETAREGYGEYRTHLLYADQVARTYNWNDNALMRFNETIKDALDPNGIMAPGRNGIWPKKYRGKGWELLAGDDRIHKAIGGGKSDEMGSTAYQPLPTPHNPPLTAIVIGAGLGGCAAAIALHHHGHDVLCVLDKVRAFGRLGDSLGLGQNAFDLLSKWGCDVDEIKRIGNQAPDMTIRRWHDGKELATQPLMDMAGYIGHRGDYHDVFLEWVGRKGIEIRMGSEVVDFEDKDPQPVITLKSGEQLKADIVVAADGIKSLARPLVLGSRDDPVSSGYACFRAFFKPTEEQRRDDRLNKYLRDGDCVNFWIGPDLHLVQNTLRGGKEFNWILTHKDDGDVPESWFQEGDMDEVRRLVGTLDPDIRGIVEVTERCLDWKICYREPLGSWVSPKSHRIVLLGDSCHAHLPTSAQGASQAVESAGCLAVCLNKVDREDVKIATRAYEKLRFPRTRASQTNGEDLRDRWHGALKGVEEDKVIDPESVKIRNRWLYAFDAEEDAEKRWDEVRRTVGGEFANGGVKPLC
;
A
#
# COMPACT_ATOMS: atom_id res chain seq x y z
N MET A 1 -2.00 -14.97 40.62
CA MET A 1 -3.12 -15.46 39.79
C MET A 1 -4.42 -15.00 40.44
N LYS A 2 -5.05 -13.95 39.92
CA LYS A 2 -6.36 -13.48 40.42
C LYS A 2 -7.43 -14.52 40.03
N ASN A 3 -8.42 -14.76 40.89
CA ASN A 3 -9.61 -15.59 40.62
C ASN A 3 -10.30 -15.13 39.32
N GLN A 4 -9.96 -15.73 38.18
CA GLN A 4 -10.68 -15.52 36.94
C GLN A 4 -11.90 -16.44 36.91
N ALA A 5 -13.02 -15.93 36.39
CA ALA A 5 -14.17 -16.77 36.14
C ALA A 5 -13.81 -17.89 35.14
N PRO A 6 -14.32 -19.12 35.35
CA PRO A 6 -14.06 -20.23 34.44
C PRO A 6 -14.59 -19.92 33.04
N PRO A 7 -13.95 -20.45 31.97
CA PRO A 7 -14.49 -20.38 30.62
C PRO A 7 -15.95 -20.83 30.56
N PRO A 8 -16.78 -20.20 29.71
CA PRO A 8 -18.18 -20.58 29.58
C PRO A 8 -18.33 -21.97 28.93
N ASN A 9 -19.29 -22.75 29.40
CA ASN A 9 -19.71 -24.01 28.78
C ASN A 9 -20.93 -23.81 27.88
N LEU A 10 -21.11 -24.68 26.88
CA LEU A 10 -22.23 -24.64 25.94
C LEU A 10 -23.61 -24.72 26.63
N GLU A 11 -23.68 -25.40 27.78
CA GLU A 11 -24.91 -25.46 28.60
C GLU A 11 -25.33 -24.10 29.18
N ALA A 12 -24.38 -23.18 29.36
CA ALA A 12 -24.61 -21.88 30.01
C ALA A 12 -24.61 -20.71 29.02
N ARG A 13 -23.82 -20.79 27.94
CA ARG A 13 -23.71 -19.75 26.91
C ARG A 13 -23.48 -20.37 25.54
N TYR A 14 -24.09 -19.80 24.49
CA TYR A 14 -23.90 -20.22 23.10
C TYR A 14 -22.44 -20.14 22.63
N SER A 15 -21.69 -19.15 23.13
CA SER A 15 -20.25 -19.00 22.92
C SER A 15 -19.43 -19.94 23.81
N GLY A 16 -20.06 -20.88 24.50
CA GLY A 16 -19.35 -21.81 25.36
C GLY A 16 -18.53 -22.85 24.59
N ILE A 17 -17.92 -23.72 25.37
CA ILE A 17 -17.27 -24.95 24.90
C ILE A 17 -17.91 -26.19 25.49
N SER A 18 -17.59 -27.34 24.91
CA SER A 18 -17.90 -28.64 25.49
C SER A 18 -17.25 -28.82 26.86
N PRO A 19 -17.92 -29.47 27.84
CA PRO A 19 -17.28 -29.86 29.10
C PRO A 19 -15.97 -30.65 28.92
N ARG A 20 -15.83 -31.41 27.82
CA ARG A 20 -14.60 -32.18 27.51
C ARG A 20 -13.37 -31.27 27.32
N LEU A 21 -13.58 -30.01 26.93
CA LEU A 21 -12.52 -29.04 26.67
C LEU A 21 -12.36 -28.03 27.82
N ALA A 22 -13.14 -28.13 28.92
CA ALA A 22 -13.14 -27.14 30.00
C ALA A 22 -11.74 -26.88 30.57
N LYS A 23 -10.99 -27.95 30.84
CA LYS A 23 -9.61 -27.86 31.34
C LYS A 23 -8.67 -27.23 30.31
N ILE A 24 -8.82 -27.58 29.03
CA ILE A 24 -7.99 -27.05 27.94
C ILE A 24 -8.25 -25.55 27.78
N ALA A 25 -9.51 -25.12 27.74
CA ALA A 25 -9.88 -23.71 27.67
C ALA A 25 -9.42 -22.92 28.89
N GLN A 26 -9.50 -23.49 30.09
CA GLN A 26 -9.02 -22.83 31.30
C GLN A 26 -7.50 -22.63 31.23
N ASN A 27 -6.76 -23.63 30.75
CA ASN A 27 -5.32 -23.52 30.56
C ASN A 27 -4.96 -22.47 29.49
N ALA A 28 -5.65 -22.47 28.34
CA ALA A 28 -5.46 -21.48 27.30
C ALA A 28 -5.72 -20.06 27.82
N LYS A 29 -6.87 -19.84 28.50
CA LYS A 29 -7.20 -18.56 29.13
C LYS A 29 -6.14 -18.15 30.16
N ASN A 30 -5.70 -19.07 31.02
CA ASN A 30 -4.67 -18.77 32.01
C ASN A 30 -3.35 -18.34 31.37
N LYS A 31 -2.93 -18.99 30.28
CA LYS A 31 -1.72 -18.60 29.51
C LYS A 31 -1.90 -17.21 28.91
N LEU A 32 -2.97 -16.97 28.15
CA LEU A 32 -3.24 -15.68 27.49
C LEU A 32 -3.32 -14.51 28.48
N PHE A 33 -3.79 -14.75 29.69
CA PHE A 33 -3.88 -13.71 30.72
C PHE A 33 -2.62 -13.63 31.59
N SER A 34 -1.69 -14.58 31.49
CA SER A 34 -0.45 -14.57 32.28
C SER A 34 0.50 -13.44 31.86
N ASN A 35 0.44 -13.02 30.59
CA ASN A 35 1.26 -11.96 30.01
C ASN A 35 0.45 -10.69 29.67
N LYS A 36 -0.84 -10.63 30.01
CA LYS A 36 -1.72 -9.48 29.74
C LYS A 36 -1.33 -8.28 30.62
N THR A 37 -1.08 -7.14 29.98
CA THR A 37 -0.76 -5.86 30.64
C THR A 37 -1.82 -4.78 30.36
N ALA A 38 -2.61 -4.92 29.30
CA ALA A 38 -3.71 -4.02 28.95
C ALA A 38 -4.83 -4.06 30.01
N PRO A 39 -5.56 -2.94 30.21
CA PRO A 39 -6.69 -2.91 31.13
C PRO A 39 -7.79 -3.90 30.73
N GLU A 40 -8.65 -4.27 31.68
CA GLU A 40 -9.78 -5.16 31.42
C GLU A 40 -10.87 -4.50 30.58
N SER A 41 -11.05 -3.20 30.76
CA SER A 41 -12.00 -2.39 29.99
C SER A 41 -11.41 -1.02 29.68
N VAL A 42 -11.87 -0.41 28.60
CA VAL A 42 -11.50 0.95 28.19
C VAL A 42 -12.73 1.84 28.34
N PRO A 43 -12.68 2.91 29.15
CA PRO A 43 -13.76 3.87 29.26
C PRO A 43 -14.07 4.50 27.91
N ARG A 44 -15.35 4.76 27.68
CA ARG A 44 -15.81 5.46 26.49
C ARG A 44 -15.34 6.92 26.51
N ARG A 45 -14.69 7.36 25.42
CA ARG A 45 -14.31 8.76 25.16
C ARG A 45 -15.51 9.55 24.64
N HIS A 46 -16.37 8.89 23.87
CA HIS A 46 -17.60 9.45 23.34
C HIS A 46 -18.80 8.62 23.79
N GLY A 47 -19.99 9.24 23.79
CA GLY A 47 -21.24 8.49 23.99
C GLY A 47 -21.45 7.42 22.91
N VAL A 48 -22.65 6.85 22.86
CA VAL A 48 -23.02 5.90 21.80
C VAL A 48 -22.70 6.51 20.43
N ARG A 49 -21.90 5.80 19.63
CA ARG A 49 -21.59 6.22 18.26
C ARG A 49 -22.86 6.05 17.43
N LEU A 50 -23.39 7.12 16.87
CA LEU A 50 -24.62 7.05 16.08
C LEU A 50 -24.32 6.61 14.63
N PRO A 51 -25.29 5.97 13.95
CA PRO A 51 -25.20 5.74 12.52
C PRO A 51 -25.11 7.08 11.74
N PRO A 52 -24.59 7.06 10.50
CA PRO A 52 -24.48 8.27 9.68
C PRO A 52 -25.85 8.91 9.44
N ASP A 53 -25.86 10.24 9.33
CA ASP A 53 -27.06 11.05 9.05
C ASP A 53 -28.23 10.84 10.03
N THR A 54 -27.96 10.36 11.25
CA THR A 54 -28.97 10.06 12.28
C THR A 54 -28.80 10.97 13.50
N THR A 55 -29.86 11.66 13.93
CA THR A 55 -29.84 12.45 15.18
C THR A 55 -30.01 11.54 16.40
N ARG A 56 -29.69 12.04 17.60
CA ARG A 56 -29.87 11.27 18.84
C ARG A 56 -31.34 10.87 19.04
N GLU A 57 -32.26 11.79 18.81
CA GLU A 57 -33.70 11.61 18.99
C GLU A 57 -34.24 10.55 18.01
N ALA A 58 -33.87 10.65 16.73
CA ALA A 58 -34.26 9.67 15.72
C ALA A 58 -33.68 8.27 16.03
N PHE A 59 -32.45 8.22 16.54
CA PHE A 59 -31.83 6.97 16.97
C PHE A 59 -32.51 6.37 18.21
N ASP A 60 -32.91 7.19 19.19
CA ASP A 60 -33.68 6.73 20.35
C ASP A 60 -35.02 6.14 19.94
N GLU A 61 -35.77 6.84 19.09
CA GLU A 61 -37.04 6.35 18.54
C GLU A 61 -36.86 5.03 17.80
N ALA A 62 -35.83 4.93 16.95
CA ALA A 62 -35.51 3.70 16.24
C ALA A 62 -35.20 2.55 17.21
N ILE A 63 -34.39 2.78 18.24
CA ILE A 63 -34.04 1.74 19.23
C ILE A 63 -35.28 1.30 20.02
N ASP A 64 -36.17 2.22 20.38
CA ASP A 64 -37.39 1.87 21.08
C ASP A 64 -38.34 1.03 20.20
N ALA A 65 -38.45 1.35 18.91
CA ALA A 65 -39.18 0.52 17.95
C ALA A 65 -38.56 -0.89 17.82
N LEU A 66 -37.23 -0.99 17.77
CA LEU A 66 -36.54 -2.28 17.70
C LEU A 66 -36.73 -3.12 18.98
N ARG A 67 -36.74 -2.46 20.15
CA ARG A 67 -37.04 -3.09 21.44
C ARG A 67 -38.48 -3.57 21.53
N GLN A 68 -39.43 -2.84 20.93
CA GLN A 68 -40.81 -3.32 20.83
C GLN A 68 -40.92 -4.57 19.94
N ALA A 69 -40.12 -4.64 18.88
CA ALA A 69 -40.12 -5.79 17.96
C ALA A 69 -39.46 -7.05 18.55
N LEU A 70 -38.35 -6.92 19.29
CA LEU A 70 -37.55 -8.05 19.78
C LEU A 70 -37.62 -8.31 21.29
N GLY A 71 -38.14 -7.36 22.06
CA GLY A 71 -38.01 -7.31 23.52
C GLY A 71 -36.79 -6.50 23.98
N PRO A 72 -36.90 -5.72 25.08
CA PRO A 72 -35.86 -4.80 25.54
C PRO A 72 -34.53 -5.50 25.93
N GLU A 73 -34.60 -6.73 26.42
CA GLU A 73 -33.42 -7.55 26.77
C GLU A 73 -32.63 -8.06 25.56
N ASN A 74 -33.23 -7.99 24.37
CA ASN A 74 -32.67 -8.46 23.11
C ASN A 74 -32.15 -7.31 22.23
N VAL A 75 -32.15 -6.08 22.74
CA VAL A 75 -31.57 -4.89 22.06
C VAL A 75 -30.76 -4.08 23.07
N ILE A 76 -29.44 -4.20 22.98
CA ILE A 76 -28.51 -3.64 23.96
C ILE A 76 -27.74 -2.49 23.33
N LEU A 77 -27.84 -1.31 23.94
CA LEU A 77 -27.02 -0.16 23.55
C LEU A 77 -25.56 -0.40 23.91
N ASN A 78 -24.66 0.08 23.06
CA ASN A 78 -23.23 0.07 23.31
C ASN A 78 -22.79 1.37 24.00
N ASP A 79 -23.29 1.56 25.23
CA ASP A 79 -23.08 2.73 26.08
C ASP A 79 -22.15 2.47 27.28
N LYS A 80 -21.56 1.26 27.34
CA LYS A 80 -20.67 0.81 28.41
C LYS A 80 -19.20 0.86 27.99
N PRO A 81 -18.25 0.81 28.95
CA PRO A 81 -16.83 0.61 28.65
C PRO A 81 -16.61 -0.59 27.72
N LEU A 82 -15.68 -0.45 26.79
CA LEU A 82 -15.36 -1.50 25.82
C LEU A 82 -14.49 -2.57 26.50
N VAL A 83 -14.84 -3.84 26.28
CA VAL A 83 -14.16 -5.01 26.85
C VAL A 83 -13.76 -5.96 25.72
N ASP A 84 -12.46 -6.11 25.46
CA ASP A 84 -11.95 -7.01 24.40
C ASP A 84 -12.20 -8.49 24.70
N GLY A 85 -12.25 -8.85 25.99
CA GLY A 85 -12.31 -10.24 26.43
C GLY A 85 -11.21 -11.13 25.83
N TRP A 86 -11.59 -12.33 25.41
CA TRP A 86 -10.73 -13.30 24.71
C TRP A 86 -11.57 -14.17 23.77
N TYR A 87 -10.95 -15.09 23.04
CA TYR A 87 -11.61 -15.88 21.98
C TYR A 87 -13.01 -16.45 22.32
N LEU A 88 -13.23 -17.01 23.53
CA LEU A 88 -14.54 -17.55 23.89
C LEU A 88 -15.54 -16.52 24.46
N GLU A 89 -15.04 -15.37 24.91
CA GLU A 89 -15.79 -14.29 25.54
C GLU A 89 -15.44 -12.95 24.86
N HIS A 90 -15.50 -12.91 23.53
CA HIS A 90 -15.19 -11.72 22.73
C HIS A 90 -16.36 -10.71 22.78
N PRO A 91 -16.11 -9.42 22.53
CA PRO A 91 -17.17 -8.42 22.39
C PRO A 91 -18.01 -8.67 21.15
N ASN A 92 -19.22 -8.09 21.16
CA ASN A 92 -20.08 -7.91 20.00
C ASN A 92 -20.30 -6.42 19.66
N THR A 93 -19.33 -5.60 20.05
CA THR A 93 -19.39 -4.14 19.99
C THR A 93 -18.32 -3.54 19.08
N HIS A 94 -17.14 -4.16 19.00
CA HIS A 94 -15.97 -3.64 18.30
C HIS A 94 -15.00 -4.78 17.95
N ASP A 95 -13.86 -4.43 17.37
CA ASP A 95 -12.79 -5.37 17.09
C ASP A 95 -11.93 -5.60 18.34
N ALA A 96 -11.98 -6.80 18.90
CA ALA A 96 -11.16 -7.17 20.05
C ALA A 96 -9.66 -7.13 19.75
N PHE A 97 -9.29 -7.31 18.49
CA PHE A 97 -7.90 -7.33 17.99
C PHE A 97 -7.58 -6.02 17.26
N HIS A 98 -8.17 -4.91 17.73
CA HIS A 98 -8.11 -3.61 17.08
C HIS A 98 -6.70 -3.17 16.62
N LEU A 99 -6.64 -2.76 15.35
CA LEU A 99 -5.50 -2.08 14.72
C LEU A 99 -5.59 -0.55 14.77
N VAL A 100 -6.75 -0.05 15.16
CA VAL A 100 -7.08 1.36 15.37
C VAL A 100 -7.63 1.54 16.79
N ASP A 101 -8.12 2.71 17.16
CA ASP A 101 -8.84 2.87 18.43
C ASP A 101 -10.13 2.05 18.40
N GLN A 102 -10.51 1.49 19.54
CA GLN A 102 -11.66 0.61 19.65
C GLN A 102 -12.98 1.32 19.30
N GLU A 103 -13.03 2.66 19.40
CA GLU A 103 -14.21 3.45 19.02
C GLU A 103 -14.28 3.78 17.52
N ASP A 104 -13.25 3.50 16.72
CA ASP A 104 -13.26 3.81 15.29
C ASP A 104 -14.04 2.80 14.44
N LEU A 105 -14.15 1.55 14.89
CA LEU A 105 -15.00 0.52 14.27
C LEU A 105 -15.94 -0.08 15.32
N VAL A 106 -16.84 0.76 15.83
CA VAL A 106 -17.72 0.43 16.96
C VAL A 106 -19.19 0.46 16.58
N SER A 107 -19.98 -0.47 17.11
CA SER A 107 -21.43 -0.47 16.94
C SER A 107 -22.13 0.53 17.85
N SER A 108 -23.35 0.93 17.46
CA SER A 108 -24.24 1.75 18.31
C SER A 108 -25.00 0.88 19.31
N ALA A 109 -25.45 -0.29 18.85
CA ALA A 109 -26.22 -1.26 19.59
C ALA A 109 -26.01 -2.67 19.02
N THR A 110 -26.50 -3.67 19.75
CA THR A 110 -26.57 -5.06 19.32
C THR A 110 -27.98 -5.59 19.47
N ALA A 111 -28.51 -6.22 18.41
CA ALA A 111 -29.80 -6.90 18.38
C ALA A 111 -29.62 -8.42 18.34
N TYR A 112 -30.46 -9.16 19.06
CA TYR A 112 -30.39 -10.62 19.17
C TYR A 112 -31.71 -11.27 18.74
N PRO A 113 -31.94 -11.48 17.44
CA PRO A 113 -33.14 -12.17 16.96
C PRO A 113 -33.11 -13.67 17.31
N ALA A 114 -34.26 -14.28 17.59
CA ALA A 114 -34.43 -15.71 17.87
C ALA A 114 -34.96 -16.55 16.72
N SER A 115 -35.33 -15.92 15.60
CA SER A 115 -35.89 -16.63 14.45
C SER A 115 -35.70 -15.83 13.17
N THR A 116 -35.83 -16.50 12.03
CA THR A 116 -35.88 -15.86 10.71
C THR A 116 -36.93 -14.74 10.66
N ALA A 117 -38.10 -14.92 11.28
CA ALA A 117 -39.15 -13.90 11.33
C ALA A 117 -38.72 -12.63 12.09
N GLU A 118 -38.01 -12.79 13.21
CA GLU A 118 -37.41 -11.66 13.93
C GLU A 118 -36.32 -10.99 13.09
N VAL A 119 -35.49 -11.74 12.35
CA VAL A 119 -34.51 -11.16 11.41
C VAL A 119 -35.20 -10.31 10.34
N GLN A 120 -36.31 -10.80 9.75
CA GLN A 120 -37.11 -10.00 8.81
C GLN A 120 -37.65 -8.71 9.45
N ALA A 121 -38.06 -8.76 10.73
CA ALA A 121 -38.48 -7.57 11.46
C ALA A 121 -37.33 -6.57 11.65
N VAL A 122 -36.12 -7.03 11.98
CA VAL A 122 -34.92 -6.18 12.07
C VAL A 122 -34.60 -5.52 10.72
N VAL A 123 -34.69 -6.26 9.61
CA VAL A 123 -34.42 -5.71 8.28
C VAL A 123 -35.47 -4.67 7.86
N ARG A 124 -36.75 -4.93 8.12
CA ARG A 124 -37.81 -3.93 7.86
C ARG A 124 -37.62 -2.67 8.71
N TRP A 125 -37.30 -2.84 10.00
CA TRP A 125 -36.94 -1.75 10.89
C TRP A 125 -35.75 -0.92 10.35
N ALA A 126 -34.69 -1.58 9.89
CA ALA A 126 -33.52 -0.89 9.35
C ALA A 126 -33.87 -0.06 8.10
N ASN A 127 -34.77 -0.55 7.25
CA ASN A 127 -35.27 0.21 6.10
C ASN A 127 -36.10 1.43 6.53
N GLU A 128 -36.97 1.26 7.52
CA GLU A 128 -37.83 2.34 8.04
C GLU A 128 -37.00 3.51 8.60
N PHE A 129 -35.95 3.20 9.38
CA PHE A 129 -35.13 4.22 10.03
C PHE A 129 -33.84 4.57 9.26
N GLY A 130 -33.56 3.90 8.14
CA GLY A 130 -32.34 4.09 7.35
C GLY A 130 -31.04 3.66 8.05
N ILE A 131 -31.14 2.84 9.10
CA ILE A 131 -30.01 2.46 9.96
C ILE A 131 -29.26 1.25 9.36
N PRO A 132 -27.93 1.31 9.20
CA PRO A 132 -27.13 0.19 8.73
C PRO A 132 -27.06 -0.96 9.75
N LEU A 133 -27.18 -2.18 9.23
CA LEU A 133 -27.05 -3.44 9.95
C LEU A 133 -25.71 -4.09 9.66
N TYR A 134 -25.15 -4.78 10.65
CA TYR A 134 -23.97 -5.62 10.49
C TYR A 134 -24.22 -7.02 11.08
N PRO A 135 -24.62 -8.00 10.24
CA PRO A 135 -24.96 -9.33 10.72
C PRO A 135 -23.72 -10.13 11.08
N ILE A 136 -23.78 -10.83 12.21
CA ILE A 136 -22.79 -11.82 12.61
C ILE A 136 -23.50 -13.10 13.04
N SER A 137 -22.83 -14.24 12.83
CA SER A 137 -23.24 -15.50 13.42
C SER A 137 -22.80 -15.54 14.89
N MET A 138 -21.53 -15.89 15.15
CA MET A 138 -20.98 -15.91 16.51
C MET A 138 -19.92 -14.83 16.76
N GLY A 139 -19.50 -14.05 15.76
CA GLY A 139 -18.56 -12.95 15.96
C GLY A 139 -17.08 -13.31 16.15
N ARG A 140 -16.72 -14.59 16.06
CA ARG A 140 -15.34 -15.10 16.22
C ARG A 140 -14.46 -14.94 14.99
N ASN A 141 -14.73 -13.92 14.17
CA ASN A 141 -13.91 -13.59 13.01
C ASN A 141 -12.67 -12.75 13.39
N VAL A 142 -12.03 -13.12 14.50
CA VAL A 142 -10.88 -12.41 15.06
C VAL A 142 -9.71 -12.48 14.06
N GLY A 143 -8.97 -11.37 13.93
CA GLY A 143 -7.98 -11.18 12.87
C GLY A 143 -8.54 -10.66 11.54
N TYR A 144 -9.87 -10.68 11.36
CA TYR A 144 -10.55 -10.09 10.21
C TYR A 144 -11.56 -8.98 10.60
N GLY A 145 -11.55 -8.54 11.86
CA GLY A 145 -12.38 -7.46 12.42
C GLY A 145 -13.41 -7.93 13.44
N GLY A 146 -13.48 -9.24 13.71
CA GLY A 146 -14.33 -9.81 14.74
C GLY A 146 -15.80 -9.45 14.54
N THR A 147 -16.33 -8.61 15.44
CA THR A 147 -17.73 -8.16 15.45
C THR A 147 -17.93 -6.72 15.00
N ALA A 148 -16.84 -6.02 14.74
CA ALA A 148 -16.88 -4.61 14.38
C ALA A 148 -17.67 -4.40 13.08
N PRO A 149 -18.57 -3.41 13.02
CA PRO A 149 -19.15 -2.99 11.76
C PRO A 149 -18.16 -2.12 10.96
N ARG A 150 -18.18 -2.26 9.63
CA ARG A 150 -17.34 -1.41 8.75
C ARG A 150 -17.73 0.06 8.79
N VAL A 151 -19.05 0.34 8.91
CA VAL A 151 -19.60 1.68 9.15
C VAL A 151 -19.84 1.83 10.65
N PRO A 152 -19.11 2.72 11.34
CA PRO A 152 -19.27 2.92 12.78
C PRO A 152 -20.68 3.42 13.11
N GLY A 153 -21.22 2.98 14.24
CA GLY A 153 -22.59 3.27 14.66
C GLY A 153 -23.65 2.36 14.02
N SER A 154 -23.28 1.42 13.15
CA SER A 154 -24.22 0.37 12.71
C SER A 154 -24.73 -0.48 13.88
N VAL A 155 -25.91 -1.08 13.72
CA VAL A 155 -26.42 -2.07 14.67
C VAL A 155 -25.88 -3.44 14.30
N VAL A 156 -25.17 -4.07 15.24
CA VAL A 156 -24.73 -5.46 15.07
C VAL A 156 -25.92 -6.38 15.29
N VAL A 157 -26.16 -7.31 14.37
CA VAL A 157 -27.20 -8.32 14.50
C VAL A 157 -26.53 -9.64 14.84
N ASP A 158 -26.50 -10.00 16.13
CA ASP A 158 -25.93 -11.25 16.63
C ASP A 158 -26.98 -12.34 16.57
N LEU A 159 -26.97 -13.08 15.45
CA LEU A 159 -27.90 -14.15 15.17
C LEU A 159 -27.65 -15.34 16.10
N GLY A 160 -26.38 -15.64 16.37
CA GLY A 160 -25.97 -16.89 17.00
C GLY A 160 -26.33 -17.00 18.47
N LYS A 161 -26.61 -15.89 19.16
CA LYS A 161 -27.02 -15.95 20.57
C LYS A 161 -28.32 -16.73 20.78
N ARG A 162 -29.33 -16.53 19.91
CA ARG A 162 -30.67 -17.13 20.06
C ARG A 162 -31.08 -18.03 18.89
N MET A 163 -30.42 -17.95 17.74
CA MET A 163 -30.54 -18.90 16.63
C MET A 163 -29.33 -19.85 16.62
N ASN A 164 -29.32 -20.85 17.50
CA ASN A 164 -28.19 -21.76 17.75
C ASN A 164 -28.52 -23.25 17.65
N LYS A 165 -29.60 -23.61 16.95
CA LYS A 165 -30.07 -24.98 16.82
C LYS A 165 -29.40 -25.71 15.65
N ILE A 166 -29.13 -26.99 15.89
CA ILE A 166 -28.93 -27.98 14.82
C ILE A 166 -30.32 -28.44 14.42
N LEU A 167 -30.83 -27.92 13.31
CA LEU A 167 -32.22 -28.11 12.87
C LEU A 167 -32.47 -29.54 12.39
N ASN A 168 -31.49 -30.11 11.69
CA ASN A 168 -31.55 -31.48 11.20
C ASN A 168 -30.15 -32.11 11.11
N ILE A 169 -30.06 -33.42 11.35
CA ILE A 169 -28.94 -34.27 10.90
C ILE A 169 -29.57 -35.49 10.22
N ASP A 170 -29.44 -35.57 8.91
CA ASP A 170 -29.91 -36.69 8.11
C ASP A 170 -28.77 -37.69 7.93
N ALA A 171 -28.87 -38.81 8.65
CA ALA A 171 -27.88 -39.89 8.58
C ALA A 171 -27.97 -40.71 7.28
N GLY A 172 -29.11 -40.72 6.59
CA GLY A 172 -29.24 -41.39 5.30
C GLY A 172 -28.57 -40.60 4.18
N ASN A 173 -28.62 -39.27 4.25
CA ASN A 173 -28.03 -38.35 3.27
C ASN A 173 -26.64 -37.82 3.68
N ALA A 174 -26.11 -38.21 4.84
CA ALA A 174 -24.86 -37.69 5.42
C ALA A 174 -24.82 -36.15 5.38
N SER A 175 -25.86 -35.50 5.91
CA SER A 175 -25.99 -34.04 5.86
C SER A 175 -26.59 -33.45 7.12
N CYS A 176 -26.42 -32.15 7.33
CA CYS A 176 -27.07 -31.42 8.40
C CYS A 176 -27.56 -30.05 7.96
N VAL A 177 -28.46 -29.46 8.76
CA VAL A 177 -28.89 -28.07 8.61
C VAL A 177 -28.71 -27.38 9.95
N VAL A 178 -28.05 -26.23 9.95
CA VAL A 178 -27.68 -25.50 11.17
C VAL A 178 -28.12 -24.04 11.10
N GLU A 179 -28.48 -23.49 12.27
CA GLU A 179 -28.61 -22.05 12.50
C GLU A 179 -27.23 -21.39 12.74
N PRO A 180 -27.10 -20.05 12.70
CA PRO A 180 -25.82 -19.36 12.75
C PRO A 180 -25.04 -19.57 14.06
N GLY A 181 -25.72 -19.85 15.17
CA GLY A 181 -25.13 -20.04 16.49
C GLY A 181 -24.52 -21.41 16.75
N VAL A 182 -24.60 -22.34 15.79
CA VAL A 182 -23.97 -23.66 15.93
C VAL A 182 -22.47 -23.54 15.71
N SER A 183 -21.70 -23.74 16.79
CA SER A 183 -20.24 -23.86 16.71
C SER A 183 -19.80 -25.25 16.24
N TYR A 184 -18.56 -25.38 15.76
CA TYR A 184 -17.99 -26.70 15.46
C TYR A 184 -17.98 -27.61 16.69
N PHE A 185 -17.75 -27.07 17.90
CA PHE A 185 -17.91 -27.84 19.15
C PHE A 185 -19.31 -28.41 19.31
N ALA A 186 -20.35 -27.60 19.11
CA ALA A 186 -21.73 -28.02 19.29
C ALA A 186 -22.14 -29.08 18.25
N LEU A 187 -21.74 -28.91 16.98
CA LEU A 187 -22.03 -29.89 15.93
C LEU A 187 -21.31 -31.22 16.18
N TYR A 188 -20.02 -31.17 16.54
CA TYR A 188 -19.26 -32.36 16.92
C TYR A 188 -19.91 -33.10 18.07
N ASP A 189 -20.21 -32.42 19.17
CA ASP A 189 -20.77 -33.04 20.37
C ASP A 189 -22.14 -33.67 20.09
N GLU A 190 -22.98 -33.07 19.24
CA GLU A 190 -24.28 -33.64 18.87
C GLU A 190 -24.13 -34.90 17.99
N ILE A 191 -23.18 -34.92 17.05
CA ILE A 191 -22.85 -36.12 16.25
C ILE A 191 -22.38 -37.25 17.17
N GLN A 192 -21.49 -36.95 18.11
CA GLN A 192 -21.00 -37.94 19.09
C GLN A 192 -22.13 -38.44 20.00
N LYS A 193 -22.97 -37.53 20.51
CA LYS A 193 -24.12 -37.87 21.36
C LYS A 193 -25.13 -38.77 20.67
N ARG A 194 -25.34 -38.59 19.37
CA ARG A 194 -26.20 -39.45 18.54
C ARG A 194 -25.50 -40.73 18.06
N ASN A 195 -24.20 -40.89 18.36
CA ASN A 195 -23.37 -42.01 17.91
C ASN A 195 -23.44 -42.23 16.39
N LEU A 196 -23.37 -41.12 15.64
CA LEU A 196 -23.43 -41.16 14.18
C LEU A 196 -22.03 -41.40 13.58
N PRO A 197 -21.91 -42.16 12.46
CA PRO A 197 -20.63 -42.51 11.86
C PRO A 197 -20.10 -41.39 10.95
N PHE A 198 -20.16 -40.14 11.42
CA PHE A 198 -19.75 -38.96 10.66
C PHE A 198 -18.67 -38.17 11.37
N TRP A 199 -17.84 -37.51 10.57
CA TRP A 199 -16.96 -36.45 10.98
C TRP A 199 -17.46 -35.12 10.42
N ILE A 200 -17.23 -34.06 11.20
CA ILE A 200 -17.28 -32.70 10.67
C ILE A 200 -15.92 -32.35 10.07
N ASP A 201 -15.89 -31.39 9.16
CA ASP A 201 -14.67 -30.62 8.97
C ASP A 201 -14.67 -29.45 9.96
N CYS A 202 -13.50 -29.12 10.52
CA CYS A 202 -13.35 -27.95 11.37
C CYS A 202 -12.03 -27.20 11.08
N PRO A 203 -12.04 -25.86 11.23
CA PRO A 203 -10.82 -25.06 11.20
C PRO A 203 -9.98 -25.32 12.47
N ASP A 204 -8.85 -24.64 12.58
CA ASP A 204 -7.88 -24.83 13.67
C ASP A 204 -8.49 -24.60 15.06
N LEU A 205 -9.46 -23.69 15.14
CA LEU A 205 -10.17 -23.34 16.37
C LEU A 205 -11.67 -23.66 16.22
N GLY A 206 -12.14 -24.62 17.02
CA GLY A 206 -13.52 -25.11 16.94
C GLY A 206 -14.61 -24.19 17.49
N GLY A 207 -14.24 -23.00 17.99
CA GLY A 207 -15.22 -22.08 18.56
C GLY A 207 -16.04 -21.34 17.51
N GLY A 208 -15.57 -21.24 16.27
CA GLY A 208 -16.28 -20.53 15.21
C GLY A 208 -17.67 -21.11 14.92
N SER A 209 -18.53 -20.31 14.31
CA SER A 209 -19.79 -20.77 13.70
C SER A 209 -19.48 -21.61 12.46
N VAL A 210 -20.15 -22.76 12.31
CA VAL A 210 -20.04 -23.59 11.10
C VAL A 210 -20.51 -22.78 9.87
N LEU A 211 -21.70 -22.20 9.97
CA LEU A 211 -22.31 -21.36 8.93
C LEU A 211 -21.48 -20.10 8.67
N GLY A 212 -21.15 -19.36 9.73
CA GLY A 212 -20.44 -18.09 9.61
C GLY A 212 -19.05 -18.23 8.98
N ASN A 213 -18.35 -19.33 9.26
CA ASN A 213 -17.07 -19.64 8.63
C ASN A 213 -17.25 -19.98 7.14
N ALA A 214 -18.24 -20.82 6.80
CA ALA A 214 -18.50 -21.23 5.42
C ALA A 214 -18.86 -20.04 4.51
N ILE A 215 -19.73 -19.13 4.94
CA ILE A 215 -20.11 -17.96 4.12
C ILE A 215 -18.95 -16.97 3.94
N ASP A 216 -17.95 -16.99 4.83
CA ASP A 216 -16.71 -16.22 4.64
C ASP A 216 -15.62 -17.02 3.92
N ARG A 217 -16.00 -18.18 3.33
CA ARG A 217 -15.17 -19.13 2.58
C ARG A 217 -13.97 -19.63 3.37
N GLY A 218 -14.17 -19.88 4.66
CA GLY A 218 -13.12 -20.40 5.52
C GLY A 218 -12.74 -21.84 5.15
N VAL A 219 -11.55 -22.22 5.60
CA VAL A 219 -10.89 -23.49 5.27
C VAL A 219 -10.82 -24.38 6.51
N GLY A 220 -10.91 -25.68 6.27
CA GLY A 220 -10.65 -26.75 7.22
C GLY A 220 -9.68 -27.79 6.65
N TYR A 221 -9.62 -28.98 7.24
CA TYR A 221 -8.44 -29.85 7.10
C TYR A 221 -8.73 -31.35 6.93
N THR A 222 -9.96 -31.72 6.63
CA THR A 222 -10.31 -33.04 6.09
C THR A 222 -10.41 -32.94 4.56
N PRO A 223 -10.77 -34.01 3.83
CA PRO A 223 -11.15 -33.90 2.41
C PRO A 223 -12.26 -32.89 2.12
N MET A 224 -13.08 -32.55 3.12
CA MET A 224 -14.18 -31.57 3.02
C MET A 224 -13.79 -30.16 3.49
N GLY A 225 -12.48 -29.83 3.45
CA GLY A 225 -11.94 -28.60 4.01
C GLY A 225 -12.30 -27.33 3.25
N ASP A 226 -12.90 -27.41 2.07
CA ASP A 226 -13.59 -26.27 1.45
C ASP A 226 -15.01 -26.19 2.03
N HIS A 227 -15.17 -25.43 3.12
CA HIS A 227 -16.45 -25.36 3.83
C HIS A 227 -17.58 -24.74 3.00
N PHE A 228 -17.25 -23.77 2.12
CA PHE A 228 -18.26 -23.29 1.17
C PHE A 228 -18.51 -24.37 0.12
N GLY A 229 -17.50 -25.03 -0.42
CA GLY A 229 -17.69 -26.16 -1.34
C GLY A 229 -18.56 -27.30 -0.77
N ALA A 230 -18.56 -27.50 0.55
CA ALA A 230 -19.33 -28.52 1.25
C ALA A 230 -20.78 -28.12 1.60
N HIS A 231 -21.23 -26.90 1.27
CA HIS A 231 -22.59 -26.47 1.56
C HIS A 231 -23.63 -27.03 0.58
N CYS A 232 -24.87 -27.13 1.03
CA CYS A 232 -26.00 -27.47 0.17
C CYS A 232 -27.29 -26.78 0.61
N GLY A 233 -27.58 -25.64 -0.01
CA GLY A 233 -28.79 -24.85 0.23
C GLY A 233 -28.70 -23.94 1.46
N MET A 234 -29.35 -22.78 1.35
CA MET A 234 -29.34 -21.70 2.34
C MET A 234 -30.74 -21.13 2.53
N GLU A 235 -31.04 -20.61 3.71
CA GLU A 235 -32.19 -19.73 3.96
C GLU A 235 -31.67 -18.32 4.28
N VAL A 236 -32.15 -17.31 3.55
CA VAL A 236 -31.60 -15.95 3.54
C VAL A 236 -32.73 -14.92 3.64
N VAL A 237 -32.58 -13.95 4.53
CA VAL A 237 -33.40 -12.73 4.54
C VAL A 237 -32.74 -11.68 3.66
N LEU A 238 -33.42 -11.25 2.60
CA LEU A 238 -32.96 -10.22 1.67
C LEU A 238 -33.07 -8.82 2.30
N PRO A 239 -32.40 -7.79 1.75
CA PRO A 239 -32.46 -6.42 2.28
C PRO A 239 -33.86 -5.79 2.22
N SER A 240 -34.78 -6.34 1.40
CA SER A 240 -36.21 -6.00 1.42
C SER A 240 -36.96 -6.53 2.65
N GLY A 241 -36.37 -7.50 3.36
CA GLY A 241 -37.03 -8.29 4.39
C GLY A 241 -37.73 -9.55 3.85
N ASP A 242 -37.65 -9.85 2.56
CA ASP A 242 -38.19 -11.08 1.99
C ASP A 242 -37.33 -12.30 2.36
N LEU A 243 -37.99 -13.46 2.45
CA LEU A 243 -37.35 -14.73 2.73
C LEU A 243 -37.08 -15.50 1.43
N LEU A 244 -35.83 -15.94 1.26
CA LEU A 244 -35.37 -16.74 0.14
C LEU A 244 -34.77 -18.05 0.65
N ARG A 245 -35.10 -19.17 0.00
CA ARG A 245 -34.32 -20.41 0.09
C ARG A 245 -33.65 -20.69 -1.24
N THR A 246 -32.39 -21.08 -1.20
CA THR A 246 -31.58 -21.38 -2.40
C THR A 246 -31.60 -22.87 -2.76
N GLY A 247 -31.16 -23.17 -3.99
CA GLY A 247 -31.10 -24.54 -4.49
C GLY A 247 -32.47 -25.24 -4.46
N MET A 248 -32.47 -26.53 -4.12
CA MET A 248 -33.70 -27.31 -4.08
C MET A 248 -34.66 -26.89 -2.95
N GLY A 249 -34.20 -26.04 -2.03
CA GLY A 249 -35.05 -25.45 -0.99
C GLY A 249 -36.06 -24.43 -1.51
N ALA A 250 -35.84 -23.90 -2.72
CA ALA A 250 -36.81 -23.04 -3.40
C ALA A 250 -38.04 -23.82 -3.89
N LEU A 251 -37.92 -25.13 -4.11
CA LEU A 251 -39.02 -25.99 -4.51
C LEU A 251 -39.71 -26.55 -3.27
N PRO A 252 -40.97 -26.17 -2.96
CA PRO A 252 -41.65 -26.66 -1.76
C PRO A 252 -41.74 -28.19 -1.74
N GLY A 253 -41.54 -28.78 -0.58
CA GLY A 253 -41.84 -30.19 -0.35
C GLY A 253 -43.36 -30.43 -0.32
N LYS A 254 -43.73 -31.71 -0.29
CA LYS A 254 -45.14 -32.12 -0.17
C LYS A 254 -45.74 -31.54 1.12
N ASP A 255 -46.97 -31.06 1.05
CA ASP A 255 -47.75 -30.56 2.20
C ASP A 255 -47.05 -29.41 2.98
N GLY A 256 -46.16 -28.66 2.32
CA GLY A 256 -45.44 -27.53 2.92
C GLY A 256 -44.19 -27.91 3.72
N ALA A 257 -43.77 -29.18 3.67
CA ALA A 257 -42.50 -29.62 4.24
C ALA A 257 -41.29 -29.09 3.45
N ASP A 258 -40.10 -29.22 4.03
CA ASP A 258 -38.86 -28.99 3.31
C ASP A 258 -38.71 -30.00 2.15
N ASN A 259 -38.08 -29.55 1.06
CA ASN A 259 -37.81 -30.45 -0.06
C ASN A 259 -36.83 -31.55 0.38
N PRO A 260 -37.12 -32.84 0.13
CA PRO A 260 -36.22 -33.93 0.53
C PRO A 260 -34.86 -33.87 -0.17
N THR A 261 -34.71 -33.10 -1.25
CA THR A 261 -33.45 -32.94 -1.98
C THR A 261 -32.74 -31.61 -1.69
N TRP A 262 -33.24 -30.80 -0.75
CA TRP A 262 -32.64 -29.50 -0.40
C TRP A 262 -31.15 -29.61 -0.04
N GLN A 263 -30.81 -30.54 0.85
CA GLN A 263 -29.42 -30.81 1.26
C GLN A 263 -28.72 -31.86 0.38
N SER A 264 -29.33 -32.29 -0.73
CA SER A 264 -28.72 -33.28 -1.64
C SER A 264 -28.19 -32.64 -2.92
N PHE A 265 -28.81 -31.58 -3.44
CA PHE A 265 -28.41 -30.95 -4.70
C PHE A 265 -28.41 -29.41 -4.62
N PRO A 266 -27.24 -28.75 -4.69
CA PRO A 266 -27.13 -27.31 -4.43
C PRO A 266 -27.64 -26.45 -5.60
N ALA A 267 -27.40 -26.85 -6.85
CA ALA A 267 -27.63 -25.97 -8.00
C ALA A 267 -29.12 -25.80 -8.38
N ALA A 268 -29.96 -26.82 -8.16
CA ALA A 268 -31.36 -26.87 -8.56
C ALA A 268 -31.62 -26.43 -10.02
N TYR A 269 -32.37 -25.35 -10.25
CA TYR A 269 -32.80 -24.88 -11.56
C TYR A 269 -32.62 -23.36 -11.69
N GLY A 270 -32.09 -22.90 -12.83
CA GLY A 270 -31.82 -21.48 -13.10
C GLY A 270 -30.42 -21.02 -12.64
N PRO A 271 -30.21 -19.72 -12.44
CA PRO A 271 -28.94 -19.19 -11.93
C PRO A 271 -28.62 -19.71 -10.52
N TYR A 272 -27.42 -20.26 -10.36
CA TYR A 272 -26.94 -20.70 -9.05
C TYR A 272 -26.53 -19.49 -8.20
N SER A 273 -27.38 -19.14 -7.23
CA SER A 273 -27.31 -17.83 -6.54
C SER A 273 -26.49 -17.85 -5.26
N ASP A 274 -26.24 -19.02 -4.66
CA ASP A 274 -25.65 -19.16 -3.32
C ASP A 274 -24.32 -18.39 -3.19
N GLY A 275 -23.51 -18.40 -4.25
CA GLY A 275 -22.22 -17.71 -4.29
C GLY A 275 -22.31 -16.21 -3.98
N ILE A 276 -23.41 -15.54 -4.35
CA ILE A 276 -23.57 -14.09 -4.12
C ILE A 276 -23.72 -13.77 -2.63
N PHE A 277 -24.09 -14.72 -1.78
CA PHE A 277 -24.26 -14.53 -0.33
C PHE A 277 -22.98 -14.83 0.47
N SER A 278 -21.93 -15.32 -0.20
CA SER A 278 -20.62 -15.54 0.42
C SER A 278 -19.75 -14.28 0.30
N GLN A 279 -19.09 -13.88 1.39
CA GLN A 279 -18.20 -12.71 1.44
C GLN A 279 -18.86 -11.44 0.83
N SER A 280 -20.14 -11.20 1.12
CA SER A 280 -20.89 -10.08 0.53
C SER A 280 -21.79 -9.40 1.57
N ASN A 281 -22.62 -8.47 1.11
CA ASN A 281 -23.63 -7.78 1.89
C ASN A 281 -24.99 -7.80 1.19
N PHE A 282 -25.33 -8.91 0.52
CA PHE A 282 -26.58 -9.06 -0.24
C PHE A 282 -27.74 -9.69 0.53
N GLY A 283 -27.53 -10.11 1.78
CA GLY A 283 -28.58 -10.66 2.64
C GLY A 283 -28.04 -11.17 3.98
N ILE A 284 -28.94 -11.67 4.84
CA ILE A 284 -28.62 -12.29 6.12
C ILE A 284 -28.95 -13.78 6.04
N VAL A 285 -27.94 -14.64 6.16
CA VAL A 285 -28.12 -16.09 6.12
C VAL A 285 -28.59 -16.59 7.50
N CYS A 286 -29.77 -17.18 7.54
CA CYS A 286 -30.44 -17.68 8.74
C CYS A 286 -30.29 -19.18 8.93
N GLN A 287 -30.15 -19.95 7.86
CA GLN A 287 -29.91 -21.40 7.92
C GLN A 287 -29.01 -21.83 6.76
N MET A 288 -28.21 -22.88 6.96
CA MET A 288 -27.36 -23.43 5.91
C MET A 288 -27.21 -24.93 6.06
N GLY A 289 -27.33 -25.64 4.94
CA GLY A 289 -27.11 -27.07 4.85
C GLY A 289 -25.64 -27.41 4.58
N PHE A 290 -25.17 -28.53 5.12
CA PHE A 290 -23.80 -29.03 4.93
C PHE A 290 -23.82 -30.53 4.69
N HIS A 291 -22.93 -31.00 3.81
CA HIS A 291 -22.57 -32.41 3.75
C HIS A 291 -21.60 -32.75 4.90
N LEU A 292 -21.67 -33.99 5.38
CA LEU A 292 -20.82 -34.55 6.43
C LEU A 292 -19.97 -35.68 5.86
N MET A 293 -18.74 -35.80 6.35
CA MET A 293 -17.84 -36.87 5.92
C MET A 293 -18.16 -38.15 6.70
N HIS A 294 -18.16 -39.32 6.05
CA HIS A 294 -18.17 -40.58 6.79
C HIS A 294 -16.86 -40.78 7.55
N ALA A 295 -16.97 -41.19 8.82
CA ALA A 295 -15.80 -41.59 9.60
C ALA A 295 -15.09 -42.78 8.93
N THR A 296 -13.77 -42.73 8.89
CA THR A 296 -12.93 -43.73 8.21
C THR A 296 -11.59 -43.94 8.95
N GLY A 297 -10.80 -44.94 8.56
CA GLY A 297 -9.44 -45.07 9.05
C GLY A 297 -8.60 -43.86 8.60
N HIS A 298 -7.67 -43.42 9.44
CA HIS A 298 -6.80 -42.27 9.11
C HIS A 298 -5.43 -42.38 9.76
N GLN A 299 -4.43 -41.76 9.14
CA GLN A 299 -3.06 -41.65 9.65
C GLN A 299 -2.50 -40.28 9.31
N SER A 300 -2.29 -39.44 10.33
CA SER A 300 -1.55 -38.18 10.14
C SER A 300 -0.06 -38.44 10.14
N TYR A 301 0.70 -37.55 9.53
CA TYR A 301 2.15 -37.60 9.45
C TYR A 301 2.75 -36.18 9.45
N MET A 302 4.01 -36.09 9.82
CA MET A 302 4.81 -34.87 9.77
C MET A 302 6.06 -35.12 8.93
N LEU A 303 6.34 -34.23 7.98
CA LEU A 303 7.61 -34.19 7.26
C LEU A 303 8.37 -32.95 7.69
N THR A 304 9.69 -33.06 7.87
CA THR A 304 10.53 -31.89 8.18
C THR A 304 11.61 -31.73 7.13
N PHE A 305 11.91 -30.47 6.78
CA PHE A 305 12.86 -30.14 5.71
C PHE A 305 13.96 -29.23 6.24
N PRO A 306 15.25 -29.59 6.07
CA PRO A 306 16.36 -28.98 6.78
C PRO A 306 16.78 -27.61 6.26
N ARG A 307 16.35 -27.14 5.08
CA ARG A 307 16.89 -25.91 4.49
C ARG A 307 15.77 -24.96 4.07
N ASP A 308 16.02 -23.66 4.24
CA ASP A 308 15.09 -22.62 3.82
C ASP A 308 14.95 -22.60 2.29
N GLU A 309 16.06 -22.81 1.57
CA GLU A 309 16.11 -22.80 0.11
C GLU A 309 15.32 -23.94 -0.56
N ASP A 310 14.96 -24.99 0.18
CA ASP A 310 14.18 -26.12 -0.32
C ASP A 310 12.70 -25.76 -0.54
N PHE A 311 12.24 -24.60 -0.03
CA PHE A 311 10.83 -24.19 -0.10
C PHE A 311 10.19 -24.32 -1.50
N PRO A 312 10.79 -23.83 -2.61
CA PRO A 312 10.21 -23.99 -3.94
C PRO A 312 10.14 -25.46 -4.39
N ASP A 313 11.16 -26.25 -4.07
CA ASP A 313 11.25 -27.66 -4.47
C ASP A 313 10.23 -28.53 -3.70
N ILE A 314 10.02 -28.23 -2.42
CA ILE A 314 8.95 -28.83 -1.60
C ILE A 314 7.59 -28.61 -2.28
N VAL A 315 7.30 -27.37 -2.70
CA VAL A 315 6.04 -27.04 -3.39
C VAL A 315 5.93 -27.76 -4.74
N GLU A 316 7.02 -27.92 -5.49
CA GLU A 316 7.01 -28.67 -6.75
C GLU A 316 6.74 -30.17 -6.57
N ILE A 317 7.18 -30.77 -5.45
CA ILE A 317 6.84 -32.15 -5.09
C ILE A 317 5.38 -32.26 -4.63
N ILE A 318 4.90 -31.29 -3.85
CA ILE A 318 3.50 -31.22 -3.39
C ILE A 318 2.54 -31.17 -4.58
N ARG A 319 2.84 -30.35 -5.60
CA ARG A 319 1.95 -30.08 -6.73
C ARG A 319 1.33 -31.33 -7.38
N PRO A 320 2.11 -32.30 -7.92
CA PRO A 320 1.55 -33.48 -8.54
C PRO A 320 0.83 -34.40 -7.54
N LEU A 321 1.24 -34.42 -6.27
CA LEU A 321 0.56 -35.22 -5.23
C LEU A 321 -0.83 -34.64 -4.93
N ALA A 322 -0.91 -33.31 -4.78
CA ALA A 322 -2.16 -32.61 -4.52
C ALA A 322 -3.13 -32.69 -5.72
N GLN A 323 -2.64 -32.48 -6.95
CA GLN A 323 -3.46 -32.50 -8.16
C GLN A 323 -3.99 -33.90 -8.53
N LYS A 324 -3.29 -34.96 -8.09
CA LYS A 324 -3.75 -36.35 -8.24
C LYS A 324 -4.57 -36.84 -7.04
N SER A 325 -4.84 -35.97 -6.06
CA SER A 325 -5.53 -36.32 -4.82
C SER A 325 -4.85 -37.47 -4.05
N ILE A 326 -3.51 -37.53 -4.10
CA ILE A 326 -2.69 -38.45 -3.28
C ILE A 326 -2.56 -37.88 -1.86
N LEU A 327 -2.51 -36.56 -1.72
CA LEU A 327 -2.64 -35.91 -0.41
C LEU A 327 -4.10 -36.03 0.02
N GLY A 328 -4.34 -36.71 1.15
CA GLY A 328 -5.69 -37.11 1.56
C GLY A 328 -6.55 -35.98 2.10
N ASN A 329 -5.97 -34.88 2.59
CA ASN A 329 -6.67 -33.71 3.08
C ASN A 329 -6.20 -32.41 2.40
N ILE A 330 -6.55 -31.26 3.00
CA ILE A 330 -5.87 -29.98 2.82
C ILE A 330 -4.70 -29.92 3.82
N PRO A 331 -3.47 -30.30 3.42
CA PRO A 331 -2.32 -30.28 4.31
C PRO A 331 -1.79 -28.85 4.52
N GLN A 332 -0.93 -28.71 5.53
CA GLN A 332 -0.27 -27.45 5.86
C GLN A 332 1.24 -27.56 5.70
N LEU A 333 1.85 -26.62 4.97
CA LEU A 333 3.29 -26.36 5.00
C LEU A 333 3.55 -25.12 5.85
N ARG A 334 4.39 -25.25 6.89
CA ARG A 334 4.62 -24.20 7.89
C ARG A 334 6.11 -23.96 8.05
N HIS A 335 6.50 -22.71 8.30
CA HIS A 335 7.85 -22.44 8.78
C HIS A 335 8.02 -22.91 10.23
N VAL A 336 9.19 -23.46 10.56
CA VAL A 336 9.50 -24.12 11.84
C VAL A 336 9.32 -23.22 13.07
N VAL A 337 9.37 -21.90 12.91
CA VAL A 337 9.10 -20.94 14.01
C VAL A 337 7.75 -21.18 14.68
N GLN A 338 6.81 -21.76 13.93
CA GLN A 338 5.49 -22.10 14.46
C GLN A 338 5.55 -23.24 15.48
N GLU A 339 6.53 -24.15 15.41
CA GLU A 339 6.75 -25.19 16.43
C GLU A 339 7.08 -24.58 17.79
N LEU A 340 7.92 -23.53 17.82
CA LEU A 340 8.23 -22.79 19.05
C LEU A 340 6.99 -22.04 19.56
N ASN A 341 6.26 -21.42 18.65
CA ASN A 341 5.16 -20.53 18.94
C ASN A 341 3.91 -21.27 19.48
N VAL A 342 3.59 -22.48 18.97
CA VAL A 342 2.48 -23.32 19.47
C VAL A 342 2.77 -24.00 20.82
N THR A 343 3.98 -23.90 21.36
CA THR A 343 4.25 -24.30 22.77
C THR A 343 3.50 -23.39 23.76
N GLY A 344 3.15 -22.18 23.32
CA GLY A 344 2.55 -21.15 24.16
C GLY A 344 3.55 -20.44 25.05
N GLN A 345 4.85 -20.47 24.75
CA GLN A 345 5.85 -19.64 25.41
C GLN A 345 5.94 -18.25 24.75
N PRO A 346 6.19 -17.18 25.52
CA PRO A 346 6.38 -15.85 24.96
C PRO A 346 7.67 -15.75 24.16
N LYS A 347 7.76 -14.81 23.21
CA LYS A 347 8.99 -14.57 22.42
C LYS A 347 10.23 -14.42 23.30
N THR A 348 10.09 -13.74 24.43
CA THR A 348 11.16 -13.49 25.40
C THR A 348 11.73 -14.74 26.06
N HIS A 349 11.01 -15.87 26.00
CA HIS A 349 11.54 -17.18 26.39
C HIS A 349 12.64 -17.66 25.42
N TRP A 350 12.50 -17.33 24.14
CA TRP A 350 13.37 -17.79 23.05
C TRP A 350 14.46 -16.78 22.72
N TYR A 351 14.15 -15.48 22.81
CA TYR A 351 15.02 -14.37 22.40
C TYR A 351 14.59 -13.06 23.03
N SER A 352 15.55 -12.29 23.55
CA SER A 352 15.32 -11.02 24.25
C SER A 352 15.54 -9.77 23.40
N GLY A 353 15.96 -9.90 22.13
CA GLY A 353 16.15 -8.74 21.25
C GLY A 353 14.85 -8.11 20.78
N SER A 354 14.92 -6.82 20.41
CA SER A 354 13.76 -6.01 20.02
C SER A 354 13.27 -6.24 18.58
N GLY A 355 14.12 -6.76 17.70
CA GLY A 355 13.79 -7.05 16.30
C GLY A 355 13.14 -8.43 16.08
N PRO A 356 12.90 -8.82 14.82
CA PRO A 356 12.43 -10.15 14.47
C PRO A 356 13.34 -11.25 15.04
N LEU A 357 12.76 -12.40 15.38
CA LEU A 357 13.49 -13.56 15.88
C LEU A 357 14.46 -14.05 14.80
N PRO A 358 15.80 -14.04 15.04
CA PRO A 358 16.75 -14.43 14.01
C PRO A 358 16.63 -15.90 13.62
N ARG A 359 16.89 -16.21 12.33
CA ARG A 359 16.71 -17.56 11.79
C ARG A 359 17.58 -18.59 12.50
N GLU A 360 18.83 -18.24 12.81
CA GLU A 360 19.78 -19.08 13.53
C GLU A 360 19.30 -19.42 14.95
N VAL A 361 18.61 -18.49 15.62
CA VAL A 361 18.03 -18.71 16.95
C VAL A 361 16.83 -19.64 16.86
N ILE A 362 15.97 -19.46 15.85
CA ILE A 362 14.85 -20.37 15.57
C ILE A 362 15.37 -21.79 15.38
N ARG A 363 16.37 -21.96 14.50
CA ARG A 363 17.00 -23.26 14.20
C ARG A 363 17.62 -23.90 15.42
N GLN A 364 18.34 -23.13 16.24
CA GLN A 364 18.95 -23.63 17.46
C GLN A 364 17.91 -24.26 18.40
N HIS A 365 16.77 -23.60 18.62
CA HIS A 365 15.73 -24.13 19.49
C HIS A 365 14.97 -25.29 18.83
N ALA A 366 14.62 -25.18 17.55
CA ALA A 366 13.95 -26.25 16.80
C ALA A 366 14.75 -27.56 16.79
N SER A 367 16.08 -27.49 16.67
CA SER A 367 16.97 -28.66 16.69
C SER A 367 16.88 -29.54 17.95
N ARG A 368 16.32 -29.00 19.04
CA ARG A 368 16.11 -29.69 20.32
C ARG A 368 14.67 -30.15 20.53
N MET A 369 13.77 -29.77 19.62
CA MET A 369 12.38 -30.19 19.61
C MET A 369 12.21 -31.46 18.77
N PRO A 370 11.09 -32.19 18.91
CA PRO A 370 10.86 -33.43 18.15
C PRO A 370 10.90 -33.26 16.62
N CYS A 371 10.63 -32.07 16.09
CA CYS A 371 10.75 -31.76 14.67
C CYS A 371 12.21 -31.72 14.15
N GLY A 372 13.20 -31.65 15.06
CA GLY A 372 14.62 -31.63 14.73
C GLY A 372 15.10 -30.36 14.03
N ASP A 373 16.31 -30.40 13.50
CA ASP A 373 16.94 -29.25 12.83
C ASP A 373 16.33 -29.03 11.43
N CYS A 374 15.22 -28.28 11.39
CA CYS A 374 14.44 -28.04 10.17
C CYS A 374 14.02 -26.57 10.01
N ALA A 375 13.70 -26.18 8.78
CA ALA A 375 13.24 -24.84 8.39
C ALA A 375 11.75 -24.87 8.08
N TRP A 376 11.28 -25.98 7.51
CA TRP A 376 9.90 -26.20 7.13
C TRP A 376 9.37 -27.50 7.72
N VAL A 377 8.11 -27.48 8.11
CA VAL A 377 7.36 -28.60 8.64
C VAL A 377 6.07 -28.75 7.83
N PHE A 378 5.80 -29.95 7.34
CA PHE A 378 4.61 -30.28 6.57
C PHE A 378 3.75 -31.29 7.31
N TYR A 379 2.48 -30.95 7.50
CA TYR A 379 1.49 -31.79 8.18
C TYR A 379 0.43 -32.25 7.18
N GLY A 380 0.24 -33.56 7.07
CA GLY A 380 -0.79 -34.16 6.22
C GLY A 380 -1.46 -35.36 6.87
N THR A 381 -2.56 -35.81 6.28
CA THR A 381 -3.33 -36.97 6.74
C THR A 381 -3.79 -37.81 5.57
N GLN A 382 -3.67 -39.13 5.70
CA GLN A 382 -4.22 -40.11 4.77
C GLN A 382 -5.44 -40.80 5.36
N TYR A 383 -6.37 -41.22 4.49
CA TYR A 383 -7.67 -41.77 4.86
C TYR A 383 -7.97 -43.04 4.08
N GLY A 384 -8.65 -43.99 4.70
CA GLY A 384 -9.05 -45.25 4.09
C GLY A 384 -8.81 -46.44 5.01
N ASP A 385 -8.74 -47.64 4.42
CA ASP A 385 -8.25 -48.81 5.12
C ASP A 385 -6.72 -48.77 5.28
N GLU A 386 -6.20 -49.65 6.13
CA GLU A 386 -4.76 -49.72 6.46
C GLU A 386 -3.88 -49.94 5.22
N ALA A 387 -4.34 -50.73 4.24
CA ALA A 387 -3.59 -51.03 3.03
C ALA A 387 -3.52 -49.82 2.10
N ALA A 388 -4.63 -49.11 1.92
CA ALA A 388 -4.71 -47.87 1.15
C ALA A 388 -3.84 -46.77 1.77
N ILE A 389 -3.97 -46.56 3.09
CA ILE A 389 -3.16 -45.59 3.83
C ILE A 389 -1.68 -45.90 3.67
N LYS A 390 -1.27 -47.15 3.89
CA LYS A 390 0.13 -47.54 3.76
C LYS A 390 0.66 -47.26 2.35
N ALA A 391 -0.08 -47.66 1.31
CA ALA A 391 0.33 -47.44 -0.07
C ALA A 391 0.45 -45.95 -0.42
N GLN A 392 -0.46 -45.11 0.07
CA GLN A 392 -0.41 -43.65 -0.11
C GLN A 392 0.81 -43.04 0.61
N LEU A 393 1.07 -43.44 1.86
CA LEU A 393 2.23 -42.98 2.62
C LEU A 393 3.55 -43.41 1.96
N ASP A 394 3.64 -44.65 1.44
CA ASP A 394 4.83 -45.12 0.70
C ASP A 394 5.10 -44.23 -0.55
N ILE A 395 4.05 -43.80 -1.26
CA ILE A 395 4.18 -42.89 -2.41
C ILE A 395 4.66 -41.50 -1.98
N ILE A 396 4.11 -40.97 -0.88
CA ILE A 396 4.45 -39.65 -0.35
C ILE A 396 5.88 -39.63 0.15
N ASP A 397 6.27 -40.62 0.94
CA ASP A 397 7.63 -40.77 1.45
C ASP A 397 8.63 -40.89 0.29
N SER A 398 8.33 -41.74 -0.69
CA SER A 398 9.16 -41.88 -1.90
C SER A 398 9.30 -40.55 -2.66
N ALA A 399 8.24 -39.76 -2.79
CA ALA A 399 8.28 -38.48 -3.48
C ALA A 399 9.14 -37.44 -2.75
N PHE A 400 8.99 -37.31 -1.43
CA PHE A 400 9.75 -36.35 -0.63
C PHE A 400 11.19 -36.79 -0.35
N SER A 401 11.53 -38.06 -0.59
CA SER A 401 12.91 -38.56 -0.53
C SER A 401 13.90 -37.87 -1.48
N ALA A 402 13.38 -37.13 -2.47
CA ALA A 402 14.17 -36.27 -3.33
C ALA A 402 14.79 -35.06 -2.57
N ILE A 403 14.21 -34.62 -1.44
CA ILE A 403 14.74 -33.52 -0.63
C ILE A 403 15.78 -34.06 0.35
N LYS A 404 17.02 -33.58 0.22
CA LYS A 404 18.14 -34.04 1.05
C LYS A 404 17.90 -33.74 2.53
N GLY A 405 17.94 -34.78 3.35
CA GLY A 405 17.84 -34.67 4.81
C GLY A 405 16.42 -34.40 5.31
N TYR A 406 15.39 -34.61 4.48
CA TYR A 406 14.02 -34.67 4.99
C TYR A 406 13.87 -35.80 6.02
N ASN A 407 12.93 -35.65 6.94
CA ASN A 407 12.56 -36.71 7.87
C ASN A 407 11.05 -36.94 7.82
N PHE A 408 10.64 -38.19 8.05
CA PHE A 408 9.24 -38.62 8.09
C PHE A 408 8.91 -39.09 9.51
N PHE A 409 7.84 -38.54 10.09
CA PHE A 409 7.38 -38.90 11.43
C PHE A 409 5.91 -39.28 11.40
N LEU A 410 5.59 -40.34 12.14
CA LEU A 410 4.25 -40.68 12.56
C LEU A 410 3.98 -40.12 13.97
N PRO A 411 2.71 -40.02 14.40
CA PRO A 411 2.35 -39.64 15.76
C PRO A 411 2.98 -40.52 16.84
N SER A 412 3.35 -41.77 16.53
CA SER A 412 4.09 -42.66 17.43
C SER A 412 5.53 -42.22 17.70
N ASP A 413 6.09 -41.39 16.84
CA ASP A 413 7.51 -41.02 16.84
C ASP A 413 7.76 -39.70 17.60
N VAL A 414 6.69 -39.01 17.99
CA VAL A 414 6.74 -37.74 18.72
C VAL A 414 6.06 -37.86 20.10
N PRO A 415 6.41 -36.98 21.06
CA PRO A 415 5.77 -36.98 22.38
C PRO A 415 4.26 -36.69 22.31
N PRO A 416 3.45 -37.21 23.25
CA PRO A 416 1.99 -37.03 23.27
C PRO A 416 1.48 -35.58 23.30
N ASP A 417 2.31 -34.62 23.71
CA ASP A 417 2.00 -33.18 23.76
C ASP A 417 2.49 -32.40 22.53
N HIS A 418 3.09 -33.10 21.55
CA HIS A 418 3.50 -32.53 20.28
C HIS A 418 2.29 -32.11 19.43
N TYR A 419 2.44 -31.01 18.68
CA TYR A 419 1.38 -30.41 17.88
C TYR A 419 0.78 -31.35 16.80
N LEU A 420 1.55 -32.34 16.33
CA LEU A 420 1.08 -33.39 15.43
C LEU A 420 -0.16 -34.12 15.97
N HIS A 421 -0.29 -34.31 17.30
CA HIS A 421 -1.47 -34.96 17.89
C HIS A 421 -2.72 -34.08 17.79
N ASP A 422 -2.59 -32.75 17.86
CA ASP A 422 -3.71 -31.84 17.60
C ASP A 422 -4.13 -31.91 16.13
N ARG A 423 -3.19 -32.07 15.18
CA ARG A 423 -3.52 -32.30 13.76
C ARG A 423 -4.28 -33.60 13.55
N VAL A 424 -3.94 -34.68 14.27
CA VAL A 424 -4.71 -35.94 14.24
C VAL A 424 -6.17 -35.69 14.63
N LEU A 425 -6.40 -34.93 15.70
CA LEU A 425 -7.74 -34.59 16.16
C LEU A 425 -8.50 -33.74 15.13
N VAL A 426 -7.90 -32.63 14.67
CA VAL A 426 -8.54 -31.72 13.71
C VAL A 426 -8.85 -32.43 12.39
N CYS A 427 -7.91 -33.21 11.85
CA CYS A 427 -8.07 -33.92 10.57
C CYS A 427 -9.00 -35.16 10.67
N SER A 428 -9.47 -35.50 11.87
CA SER A 428 -10.55 -36.49 12.11
C SER A 428 -11.84 -35.84 12.63
N GLY A 429 -11.99 -34.52 12.43
CA GLY A 429 -13.19 -33.76 12.76
C GLY A 429 -13.38 -33.48 14.25
N VAL A 430 -12.34 -33.63 15.07
CA VAL A 430 -12.37 -33.32 16.50
C VAL A 430 -11.87 -31.89 16.74
N PRO A 431 -12.76 -30.92 17.02
CA PRO A 431 -12.37 -29.54 17.22
C PRO A 431 -11.57 -29.34 18.51
N VAL A 432 -10.56 -28.45 18.45
CA VAL A 432 -9.61 -28.15 19.55
C VAL A 432 -9.43 -26.63 19.75
N LEU A 433 -8.52 -26.24 20.65
CA LEU A 433 -8.15 -24.86 20.99
C LEU A 433 -6.63 -24.60 21.00
N ARG A 434 -5.81 -25.57 20.53
CA ARG A 434 -4.34 -25.51 20.63
C ARG A 434 -3.75 -24.28 19.96
N GLU A 435 -4.28 -23.92 18.81
CA GLU A 435 -3.93 -22.72 18.03
C GLU A 435 -4.40 -21.42 18.69
N LEU A 436 -4.62 -21.38 20.01
CA LEU A 436 -4.64 -20.12 20.78
C LEU A 436 -3.29 -19.87 21.48
N ASP A 437 -2.46 -20.90 21.64
CA ASP A 437 -1.19 -20.80 22.36
C ASP A 437 -0.24 -19.78 21.73
N TRP A 438 -0.28 -19.60 20.40
CA TRP A 438 0.53 -18.61 19.70
C TRP A 438 0.25 -17.16 20.09
N LEU A 439 -0.95 -16.85 20.58
CA LEU A 439 -1.26 -15.52 21.11
C LEU A 439 -0.54 -15.24 22.44
N ASN A 440 0.21 -16.18 23.01
CA ASN A 440 1.11 -15.88 24.13
C ASN A 440 2.46 -15.29 23.67
N TRP A 441 2.73 -15.23 22.35
CA TRP A 441 4.02 -14.77 21.80
C TRP A 441 4.38 -13.33 22.20
N LYS A 442 3.38 -12.46 22.29
CA LYS A 442 3.50 -11.06 22.73
C LYS A 442 2.53 -10.78 23.89
N PRO A 443 2.83 -9.81 24.76
CA PRO A 443 1.83 -9.30 25.70
C PRO A 443 0.65 -8.70 24.92
N ASN A 444 -0.57 -8.91 25.44
CA ASN A 444 -1.82 -8.44 24.81
C ASN A 444 -1.93 -8.81 23.32
N ALA A 445 -1.42 -9.97 22.93
CA ALA A 445 -1.32 -10.29 21.52
C ALA A 445 -2.69 -10.23 20.85
N ALA A 446 -2.69 -9.55 19.71
CA ALA A 446 -3.66 -9.69 18.66
C ALA A 446 -2.97 -10.27 17.43
N HIS A 447 -3.77 -10.75 16.49
CA HIS A 447 -3.27 -11.11 15.18
C HIS A 447 -4.11 -10.49 14.08
N ILE A 448 -3.49 -10.36 12.91
CA ILE A 448 -4.15 -10.14 11.62
C ILE A 448 -3.57 -11.12 10.60
N PHE A 449 -4.37 -11.50 9.61
CA PHE A 449 -3.95 -12.39 8.53
C PHE A 449 -3.77 -11.62 7.22
N PHE A 450 -2.64 -11.86 6.57
CA PHE A 450 -2.42 -11.54 5.16
C PHE A 450 -2.48 -12.83 4.35
N SER A 451 -3.40 -12.92 3.38
CA SER A 451 -3.81 -14.22 2.84
C SER A 451 -3.91 -14.27 1.30
N PRO A 452 -2.82 -13.99 0.55
CA PRO A 452 -2.81 -14.12 -0.90
C PRO A 452 -2.98 -15.58 -1.36
N ILE A 453 -3.62 -15.75 -2.51
CA ILE A 453 -3.68 -17.04 -3.21
C ILE A 453 -2.49 -17.19 -4.15
N THR A 454 -1.84 -18.34 -4.08
CA THR A 454 -0.75 -18.71 -4.99
C THR A 454 -1.10 -20.01 -5.72
N PRO A 455 -0.69 -20.19 -6.99
CA PRO A 455 -0.71 -21.51 -7.61
C PRO A 455 0.15 -22.49 -6.81
N THR A 456 -0.15 -23.79 -6.86
CA THR A 456 0.72 -24.85 -6.30
C THR A 456 2.03 -25.00 -7.10
N ARG A 457 2.84 -23.96 -7.22
CA ARG A 457 4.07 -23.90 -8.03
C ARG A 457 5.18 -23.22 -7.24
N GLY A 458 6.36 -23.83 -7.20
CA GLY A 458 7.47 -23.39 -6.36
C GLY A 458 7.91 -21.97 -6.68
N LYS A 459 7.99 -21.61 -7.97
CA LYS A 459 8.38 -20.27 -8.40
C LYS A 459 7.41 -19.17 -7.91
N ASP A 460 6.10 -19.47 -7.91
CA ASP A 460 5.05 -18.49 -7.63
C ASP A 460 4.93 -18.31 -6.10
N ALA A 461 4.98 -19.42 -5.37
CA ALA A 461 5.08 -19.42 -3.91
C ALA A 461 6.33 -18.68 -3.41
N LYS A 462 7.47 -18.85 -4.09
CA LYS A 462 8.73 -18.18 -3.75
C LYS A 462 8.62 -16.66 -3.81
N ILE A 463 7.99 -16.10 -4.85
CA ILE A 463 7.81 -14.65 -5.01
C ILE A 463 7.06 -14.08 -3.81
N VAL A 464 5.91 -14.67 -3.46
CA VAL A 464 5.12 -14.23 -2.30
C VAL A 464 5.88 -14.40 -0.99
N HIS A 465 6.61 -15.50 -0.83
CA HIS A 465 7.45 -15.74 0.35
C HIS A 465 8.55 -14.69 0.51
N GLU A 466 9.28 -14.35 -0.57
CA GLU A 466 10.35 -13.35 -0.54
C GLU A 466 9.84 -11.93 -0.24
N ILE A 467 8.67 -11.56 -0.77
CA ILE A 467 7.98 -10.30 -0.42
C ILE A 467 7.68 -10.27 1.08
N ASN A 468 7.10 -11.35 1.62
CA ASN A 468 6.81 -11.46 3.05
C ASN A 468 8.10 -11.34 3.88
N VAL A 469 9.14 -12.10 3.57
CA VAL A 469 10.43 -12.05 4.30
C VAL A 469 10.99 -10.63 4.33
N ARG A 470 11.05 -9.95 3.18
CA ARG A 470 11.60 -8.60 3.07
C ARG A 470 10.77 -7.58 3.84
N LEU A 471 9.45 -7.59 3.67
CA LEU A 471 8.57 -6.59 4.29
C LEU A 471 8.44 -6.79 5.80
N HIS A 472 8.37 -8.04 6.27
CA HIS A 472 8.41 -8.33 7.70
C HIS A 472 9.71 -7.87 8.35
N ALA A 473 10.85 -8.10 7.69
CA ALA A 473 12.14 -7.60 8.15
C ALA A 473 12.19 -6.07 8.18
N LYS A 474 11.71 -5.39 7.12
CA LYS A 474 11.62 -3.93 7.02
C LYS A 474 10.84 -3.31 8.19
N HIS A 475 9.71 -3.92 8.56
CA HIS A 475 8.81 -3.40 9.60
C HIS A 475 9.11 -3.95 11.00
N GLY A 476 10.15 -4.79 11.15
CA GLY A 476 10.54 -5.37 12.43
C GLY A 476 9.47 -6.27 13.05
N ILE A 477 8.70 -7.00 12.24
CA ILE A 477 7.63 -7.89 12.67
C ILE A 477 8.01 -9.35 12.38
N ASP A 478 7.81 -10.26 13.35
CA ASP A 478 8.06 -11.69 13.16
C ASP A 478 7.16 -12.27 12.05
N LEU A 479 7.70 -13.20 11.25
CA LEU A 479 7.02 -13.82 10.10
C LEU A 479 6.60 -15.26 10.44
N PHE A 480 5.29 -15.55 10.34
CA PHE A 480 4.71 -16.88 10.57
C PHE A 480 3.89 -17.35 9.35
N PRO A 481 4.53 -17.89 8.31
CA PRO A 481 3.85 -18.30 7.08
C PRO A 481 3.32 -19.73 7.19
N THR A 482 2.07 -19.92 6.78
CA THR A 482 1.37 -21.20 6.67
C THR A 482 0.71 -21.31 5.31
N LEU A 483 1.00 -22.37 4.58
CA LEU A 483 0.38 -22.65 3.29
C LEU A 483 -0.63 -23.78 3.46
N CYS A 484 -1.91 -23.49 3.26
CA CYS A 484 -2.96 -24.51 3.15
C CYS A 484 -3.13 -24.89 1.68
N ILE A 485 -2.99 -26.17 1.35
CA ILE A 485 -2.82 -26.62 -0.05
C ILE A 485 -4.11 -27.30 -0.54
N ALA A 486 -4.88 -26.66 -1.43
CA ALA A 486 -6.07 -27.25 -2.04
C ALA A 486 -5.85 -27.54 -3.53
N GLY A 487 -5.07 -28.59 -3.81
CA GLY A 487 -4.91 -29.17 -5.15
C GLY A 487 -4.14 -28.27 -6.15
N ARG A 488 -4.80 -27.24 -6.67
CA ARG A 488 -4.29 -26.34 -7.72
C ARG A 488 -3.81 -24.99 -7.20
N GLU A 489 -4.19 -24.67 -5.98
CA GLU A 489 -3.86 -23.41 -5.32
C GLU A 489 -3.38 -23.66 -3.89
N MET A 490 -2.77 -22.65 -3.31
CA MET A 490 -2.42 -22.60 -1.89
C MET A 490 -2.84 -21.25 -1.34
N HIS A 491 -3.53 -21.29 -0.22
CA HIS A 491 -3.73 -20.12 0.62
C HIS A 491 -2.41 -19.88 1.36
N TYR A 492 -1.65 -18.88 0.95
CA TYR A 492 -0.45 -18.46 1.67
C TYR A 492 -0.88 -17.51 2.77
N ILE A 493 -1.07 -18.04 3.98
CA ILE A 493 -1.53 -17.29 5.15
C ILE A 493 -0.32 -16.86 5.97
N THR A 494 -0.07 -15.56 6.00
CA THR A 494 0.88 -14.96 6.93
C THR A 494 0.15 -14.53 8.20
N ASN A 495 0.49 -15.17 9.31
CA ASN A 495 -0.03 -14.82 10.63
C ASN A 495 0.81 -13.66 11.21
N ILE A 496 0.25 -12.47 11.35
CA ILE A 496 0.96 -11.29 11.86
C ILE A 496 0.54 -11.04 13.31
N ILE A 497 1.46 -11.21 14.26
CA ILE A 497 1.20 -11.04 15.70
C ILE A 497 1.76 -9.69 16.17
N TYR A 498 0.95 -8.94 16.92
CA TYR A 498 1.35 -7.65 17.50
C TYR A 498 0.74 -7.44 18.89
N ASP A 499 1.34 -6.57 19.68
CA ASP A 499 0.77 -6.09 20.94
C ASP A 499 -0.28 -5.01 20.64
N ARG A 500 -1.57 -5.32 20.84
CA ARG A 500 -2.67 -4.38 20.57
C ARG A 500 -2.74 -3.20 21.54
N SER A 501 -1.93 -3.19 22.59
CA SER A 501 -1.74 -1.99 23.43
C SER A 501 -0.68 -1.04 22.90
N SER A 502 0.18 -1.50 21.97
CA SER A 502 1.24 -0.69 21.37
C SER A 502 0.77 0.01 20.10
N ASN A 503 0.63 1.33 20.18
CA ASN A 503 0.27 2.16 19.02
C ASN A 503 1.34 2.16 17.93
N ASP A 504 2.61 2.03 18.32
CA ASP A 504 3.73 1.91 17.39
C ASP A 504 3.68 0.58 16.63
N GLU A 505 3.44 -0.55 17.30
CA GLU A 505 3.26 -1.84 16.61
C GLU A 505 2.04 -1.83 15.68
N LYS A 506 0.91 -1.25 16.11
CA LYS A 506 -0.26 -1.06 15.23
C LYS A 506 0.09 -0.28 13.97
N ARG A 507 0.84 0.82 14.08
CA ARG A 507 1.25 1.61 12.90
C ARG A 507 2.07 0.76 11.94
N ARG A 508 3.11 0.08 12.45
CA ARG A 508 3.96 -0.79 11.62
C ARG A 508 3.18 -1.93 10.98
N VAL A 509 2.26 -2.56 11.69
CA VAL A 509 1.40 -3.62 11.13
C VAL A 509 0.45 -3.06 10.06
N ASN A 510 -0.13 -1.88 10.26
CA ASN A 510 -0.98 -1.25 9.24
C ASN A 510 -0.20 -0.92 7.95
N THR A 511 1.01 -0.37 8.09
CA THR A 511 1.90 -0.11 6.94
C THR A 511 2.32 -1.41 6.27
N LEU A 512 2.73 -2.42 7.04
CA LEU A 512 3.11 -3.75 6.54
C LEU A 512 1.98 -4.38 5.72
N MET A 513 0.74 -4.40 6.24
CA MET A 513 -0.43 -4.93 5.54
C MET A 513 -0.68 -4.21 4.21
N THR A 514 -0.64 -2.88 4.23
CA THR A 514 -0.86 -2.05 3.04
C THR A 514 0.18 -2.33 1.97
N GLU A 515 1.46 -2.45 2.36
CA GLU A 515 2.56 -2.79 1.45
C GLU A 515 2.45 -4.22 0.92
N LEU A 516 2.16 -5.21 1.79
CA LEU A 516 2.00 -6.61 1.39
C LEU A 516 0.92 -6.78 0.30
N ILE A 517 -0.26 -6.16 0.49
CA ILE A 517 -1.35 -6.19 -0.50
C ILE A 517 -0.91 -5.54 -1.81
N ALA A 518 -0.29 -4.36 -1.75
CA ALA A 518 0.13 -3.64 -2.95
C ALA A 518 1.25 -4.35 -3.72
N GLU A 519 2.22 -4.92 -3.02
CA GLU A 519 3.38 -5.61 -3.62
C GLU A 519 2.99 -6.95 -4.23
N THR A 520 2.18 -7.75 -3.55
CA THR A 520 1.73 -9.04 -4.09
C THR A 520 0.75 -8.89 -5.25
N ALA A 521 -0.15 -7.89 -5.19
CA ALA A 521 -1.04 -7.59 -6.31
C ALA A 521 -0.28 -7.15 -7.57
N ARG A 522 0.84 -6.43 -7.44
CA ARG A 522 1.72 -6.08 -8.56
C ARG A 522 2.34 -7.31 -9.24
N GLU A 523 2.57 -8.37 -8.49
CA GLU A 523 3.03 -9.66 -9.00
C GLU A 523 1.87 -10.58 -9.48
N GLY A 524 0.62 -10.13 -9.37
CA GLY A 524 -0.55 -10.85 -9.83
C GLY A 524 -1.21 -11.79 -8.81
N TYR A 525 -0.90 -11.65 -7.52
CA TYR A 525 -1.49 -12.44 -6.44
C TYR A 525 -2.42 -11.58 -5.58
N GLY A 526 -3.67 -11.99 -5.41
CA GLY A 526 -4.68 -11.28 -4.60
C GLY A 526 -5.11 -12.08 -3.39
N GLU A 527 -5.62 -11.39 -2.38
CA GLU A 527 -6.11 -12.00 -1.14
C GLU A 527 -7.48 -12.66 -1.33
N TYR A 528 -7.69 -13.83 -0.71
CA TYR A 528 -9.01 -14.47 -0.69
C TYR A 528 -9.93 -13.87 0.39
N ARG A 529 -9.34 -13.25 1.42
CA ARG A 529 -10.04 -12.71 2.59
C ARG A 529 -9.13 -11.73 3.33
N THR A 530 -9.71 -10.65 3.86
CA THR A 530 -8.97 -9.62 4.59
C THR A 530 -9.80 -8.97 5.70
N HIS A 531 -9.10 -8.22 6.55
CA HIS A 531 -9.68 -7.44 7.65
C HIS A 531 -10.45 -6.21 7.12
N LEU A 532 -11.47 -5.76 7.85
CA LEU A 532 -12.37 -4.65 7.47
C LEU A 532 -11.66 -3.38 6.98
N LEU A 533 -10.54 -3.03 7.62
CA LEU A 533 -9.73 -1.86 7.28
C LEU A 533 -9.11 -1.90 5.88
N TYR A 534 -8.85 -3.09 5.34
CA TYR A 534 -8.20 -3.28 4.04
C TYR A 534 -9.14 -3.83 2.97
N ALA A 535 -10.42 -4.02 3.30
CA ALA A 535 -11.42 -4.55 2.38
C ALA A 535 -11.50 -3.73 1.08
N ASP A 536 -11.43 -2.41 1.19
CA ASP A 536 -11.46 -1.50 0.04
C ASP A 536 -10.18 -1.58 -0.81
N GLN A 537 -9.01 -1.65 -0.15
CA GLN A 537 -7.72 -1.80 -0.83
C GLN A 537 -7.65 -3.13 -1.59
N VAL A 538 -8.00 -4.24 -0.94
CA VAL A 538 -8.04 -5.57 -1.56
C VAL A 538 -9.03 -5.58 -2.71
N ALA A 539 -10.25 -5.08 -2.52
CA ALA A 539 -11.24 -5.05 -3.60
C ALA A 539 -10.76 -4.28 -4.84
N ARG A 540 -9.95 -3.21 -4.62
CA ARG A 540 -9.31 -2.44 -5.68
C ARG A 540 -8.19 -3.16 -6.44
N THR A 541 -7.64 -4.25 -5.92
CA THR A 541 -6.64 -5.03 -6.67
C THR A 541 -7.32 -5.88 -7.75
N TYR A 542 -8.59 -6.25 -7.56
CA TYR A 542 -9.42 -6.96 -8.53
C TYR A 542 -10.03 -6.03 -9.60
N ASN A 543 -9.19 -5.17 -10.19
CA ASN A 543 -9.61 -4.05 -11.02
C ASN A 543 -9.57 -4.27 -12.55
N TRP A 544 -9.50 -5.53 -13.00
CA TRP A 544 -9.47 -5.84 -14.42
C TRP A 544 -10.63 -5.19 -15.19
N ASN A 545 -10.34 -4.68 -16.39
CA ASN A 545 -11.28 -3.96 -17.25
C ASN A 545 -11.96 -2.80 -16.51
N ASP A 546 -11.13 -1.95 -15.89
CA ASP A 546 -11.55 -0.76 -15.15
C ASP A 546 -12.51 -1.11 -14.01
N ASN A 547 -12.14 -2.00 -13.09
CA ASN A 547 -13.00 -2.40 -11.96
C ASN A 547 -14.36 -3.00 -12.37
N ALA A 548 -14.44 -3.72 -13.50
CA ALA A 548 -15.70 -4.28 -14.00
C ALA A 548 -16.40 -5.19 -12.98
N LEU A 549 -15.64 -6.02 -12.25
CA LEU A 549 -16.17 -6.90 -11.21
C LEU A 549 -16.84 -6.10 -10.08
N MET A 550 -16.19 -5.05 -9.59
CA MET A 550 -16.75 -4.22 -8.52
C MET A 550 -18.01 -3.51 -8.98
N ARG A 551 -18.01 -2.88 -10.17
CA ARG A 551 -19.21 -2.23 -10.71
C ARG A 551 -20.39 -3.19 -10.88
N PHE A 552 -20.13 -4.43 -11.27
CA PHE A 552 -21.17 -5.46 -11.35
C PHE A 552 -21.74 -5.78 -9.97
N ASN A 553 -20.88 -5.99 -8.97
CA ASN A 553 -21.31 -6.21 -7.58
C ASN A 553 -22.10 -5.03 -7.02
N GLU A 554 -21.68 -3.79 -7.28
CA GLU A 554 -22.39 -2.58 -6.87
C GLU A 554 -23.75 -2.45 -7.58
N THR A 555 -23.85 -2.89 -8.84
CA THR A 555 -25.13 -2.93 -9.57
C THR A 555 -26.11 -3.89 -8.92
N ILE A 556 -25.65 -5.10 -8.56
CA ILE A 556 -26.46 -6.06 -7.80
C ILE A 556 -26.81 -5.49 -6.42
N LYS A 557 -25.83 -4.88 -5.74
CA LYS A 557 -26.02 -4.29 -4.42
C LYS A 557 -27.15 -3.27 -4.41
N ASP A 558 -27.09 -2.31 -5.31
CA ASP A 558 -28.06 -1.22 -5.38
C ASP A 558 -29.44 -1.71 -5.80
N ALA A 559 -29.51 -2.79 -6.60
CA ALA A 559 -30.77 -3.42 -6.98
C ALA A 559 -31.43 -4.16 -5.81
N LEU A 560 -30.65 -4.88 -4.99
CA LEU A 560 -31.15 -5.65 -3.84
C LEU A 560 -31.37 -4.79 -2.58
N ASP A 561 -30.58 -3.73 -2.41
CA ASP A 561 -30.54 -2.88 -1.21
C ASP A 561 -30.55 -1.39 -1.57
N PRO A 562 -31.67 -0.86 -2.09
CA PRO A 562 -31.76 0.53 -2.53
C PRO A 562 -31.54 1.54 -1.39
N ASN A 563 -31.82 1.15 -0.14
CA ASN A 563 -31.60 1.98 1.04
C ASN A 563 -30.18 1.83 1.63
N GLY A 564 -29.38 0.90 1.11
CA GLY A 564 -28.00 0.65 1.54
C GLY A 564 -27.87 0.31 3.02
N ILE A 565 -28.78 -0.50 3.57
CA ILE A 565 -28.80 -0.85 4.99
C ILE A 565 -27.94 -2.07 5.33
N MET A 566 -27.71 -2.98 4.38
CA MET A 566 -27.07 -4.26 4.66
C MET A 566 -25.54 -4.11 4.59
N ALA A 567 -24.87 -4.22 5.73
CA ALA A 567 -23.41 -4.25 5.92
C ALA A 567 -22.60 -3.41 4.90
N PRO A 568 -22.87 -2.09 4.79
CA PRO A 568 -22.20 -1.24 3.81
C PRO A 568 -20.67 -1.30 3.96
N GLY A 569 -19.97 -1.50 2.84
CA GLY A 569 -18.50 -1.58 2.79
C GLY A 569 -17.90 -2.96 3.08
N ARG A 570 -18.72 -3.98 3.37
CA ARG A 570 -18.22 -5.37 3.46
C ARG A 570 -17.53 -5.75 2.14
N ASN A 571 -16.26 -6.14 2.22
CA ASN A 571 -15.40 -6.49 1.08
C ASN A 571 -15.34 -5.41 -0.01
N GLY A 572 -15.42 -4.13 0.40
CA GLY A 572 -15.36 -2.98 -0.49
C GLY A 572 -16.62 -2.71 -1.31
N ILE A 573 -17.70 -3.47 -1.08
CA ILE A 573 -18.97 -3.29 -1.80
C ILE A 573 -19.80 -2.23 -1.08
N TRP A 574 -19.84 -1.03 -1.66
CA TRP A 574 -20.54 0.11 -1.10
C TRP A 574 -21.88 0.36 -1.81
N PRO A 575 -23.00 0.48 -1.07
CA PRO A 575 -24.23 0.98 -1.66
C PRO A 575 -24.04 2.40 -2.21
N LYS A 576 -24.83 2.77 -3.24
CA LYS A 576 -24.80 4.09 -3.89
C LYS A 576 -24.76 5.27 -2.92
N LYS A 577 -25.44 5.18 -1.76
CA LYS A 577 -25.47 6.26 -0.78
C LYS A 577 -24.13 6.55 -0.09
N TYR A 578 -23.19 5.60 -0.10
CA TYR A 578 -21.87 5.72 0.53
C TYR A 578 -20.74 5.99 -0.47
N ARG A 579 -20.88 5.53 -1.73
CA ARG A 579 -19.82 5.58 -2.74
C ARG A 579 -19.31 7.01 -3.00
N GLY A 580 -17.99 7.17 -2.99
CA GLY A 580 -17.31 8.44 -3.26
C GLY A 580 -17.49 9.52 -2.19
N LYS A 581 -18.03 9.17 -1.02
CA LYS A 581 -18.22 10.10 0.10
C LYS A 581 -17.14 9.98 1.18
N GLY A 582 -16.03 9.33 0.86
CA GLY A 582 -14.90 9.14 1.77
C GLY A 582 -15.18 8.08 2.83
N TRP A 583 -15.88 7.00 2.48
CA TRP A 583 -16.02 5.85 3.38
C TRP A 583 -14.97 4.78 3.10
N GLU A 584 -14.55 4.67 1.85
CA GLU A 584 -13.54 3.77 1.33
C GLU A 584 -12.17 4.07 1.95
N LEU A 585 -11.46 3.06 2.45
CA LEU A 585 -10.10 3.19 3.00
C LEU A 585 -9.07 2.60 2.03
N LEU A 586 -8.34 3.45 1.32
CA LEU A 586 -7.46 3.04 0.24
C LEU A 586 -5.98 3.07 0.66
N ALA A 587 -5.12 2.46 -0.17
CA ALA A 587 -3.67 2.56 0.04
C ALA A 587 -3.22 4.04 0.04
N GLY A 588 -2.41 4.43 1.03
CA GLY A 588 -1.99 5.81 1.23
C GLY A 588 -2.99 6.68 2.01
N ASP A 589 -4.09 6.11 2.50
CA ASP A 589 -5.05 6.81 3.35
C ASP A 589 -4.60 6.85 4.81
N ASP A 590 -4.19 8.04 5.26
CA ASP A 590 -3.71 8.25 6.62
C ASP A 590 -4.78 8.12 7.71
N ARG A 591 -6.06 7.95 7.36
CA ARG A 591 -7.12 7.82 8.37
C ARG A 591 -6.91 6.61 9.27
N ILE A 592 -6.37 5.51 8.75
CA ILE A 592 -6.02 4.34 9.56
C ILE A 592 -4.95 4.71 10.59
N HIS A 593 -3.91 5.46 10.20
CA HIS A 593 -2.86 5.90 11.11
C HIS A 593 -3.34 6.94 12.14
N LYS A 594 -4.21 7.87 11.73
CA LYS A 594 -4.82 8.89 12.61
C LYS A 594 -5.75 8.26 13.66
N ALA A 595 -6.41 7.15 13.31
CA ALA A 595 -7.32 6.41 14.17
C ALA A 595 -6.64 5.68 15.34
N ILE A 596 -5.30 5.59 15.42
CA ILE A 596 -4.62 4.75 16.45
C ILE A 596 -4.65 5.33 17.89
N GLY A 597 -5.11 6.57 18.11
CA GLY A 597 -5.45 7.14 19.43
C GLY A 597 -4.29 7.32 20.45
N GLY A 598 -3.98 8.55 20.84
CA GLY A 598 -3.08 8.86 21.96
C GLY A 598 -1.70 9.41 21.55
N GLY A 599 -1.44 10.66 22.00
CA GLY A 599 -0.10 11.24 22.09
C GLY A 599 0.37 11.96 20.82
N LYS A 600 0.93 13.16 21.04
CA LYS A 600 1.70 13.96 20.10
C LYS A 600 2.57 13.09 19.19
N SER A 601 2.62 13.46 17.93
CA SER A 601 3.54 12.96 16.91
C SER A 601 5.00 13.36 17.20
N ASP A 602 5.49 13.09 18.41
CA ASP A 602 6.90 13.23 18.75
C ASP A 602 7.53 11.83 18.69
N GLU A 603 8.45 11.68 17.74
CA GLU A 603 9.49 10.63 17.63
C GLU A 603 9.10 9.22 17.14
N MET A 604 8.59 9.13 15.91
CA MET A 604 9.26 8.41 14.79
C MET A 604 8.41 8.55 13.51
N GLY A 605 9.02 9.13 12.47
CA GLY A 605 8.34 9.78 11.35
C GLY A 605 7.49 8.87 10.45
N SER A 606 6.22 9.24 10.33
CA SER A 606 5.38 9.02 9.14
C SER A 606 4.27 10.08 9.17
N THR A 607 4.57 11.24 8.57
CA THR A 607 3.70 12.41 8.49
C THR A 607 2.60 12.18 7.46
N ALA A 608 1.37 12.06 7.91
CA ALA A 608 0.22 12.31 7.07
C ALA A 608 0.29 13.75 6.53
N TYR A 609 0.49 13.93 5.23
CA TYR A 609 0.64 15.26 4.64
C TYR A 609 -0.61 16.11 4.89
N GLN A 610 -0.45 17.27 5.53
CA GLN A 610 -1.46 18.32 5.55
C GLN A 610 -0.84 19.61 5.03
N PRO A 611 -1.53 20.38 4.17
CA PRO A 611 -1.11 21.73 3.84
C PRO A 611 -1.11 22.57 5.13
N LEU A 612 -0.13 23.46 5.24
CA LEU A 612 -0.01 24.43 6.31
C LEU A 612 -1.25 25.35 6.31
N PRO A 613 -1.73 25.77 7.50
CA PRO A 613 -2.78 26.77 7.58
C PRO A 613 -2.29 28.08 6.93
N THR A 614 -3.10 28.61 6.01
CA THR A 614 -2.84 29.94 5.42
C THR A 614 -3.18 31.04 6.44
N PRO A 615 -2.36 32.09 6.53
CA PRO A 615 -2.68 33.29 7.31
C PRO A 615 -3.77 34.16 6.66
N HIS A 616 -4.09 33.89 5.39
CA HIS A 616 -5.11 34.62 4.62
C HIS A 616 -6.48 33.96 4.71
N ASN A 617 -7.52 34.74 5.01
CA ASN A 617 -8.91 34.31 4.97
C ASN A 617 -9.77 35.32 4.18
N PRO A 618 -10.21 35.01 2.94
CA PRO A 618 -9.99 33.76 2.21
C PRO A 618 -8.52 33.57 1.78
N PRO A 619 -8.09 32.34 1.41
CA PRO A 619 -6.76 32.06 0.87
C PRO A 619 -6.41 32.93 -0.35
N LEU A 620 -5.12 33.21 -0.57
CA LEU A 620 -4.67 33.83 -1.82
C LEU A 620 -4.86 32.86 -2.99
N THR A 621 -5.34 33.37 -4.11
CA THR A 621 -5.51 32.63 -5.35
C THR A 621 -4.27 32.77 -6.24
N ALA A 622 -3.84 31.67 -6.86
CA ALA A 622 -2.71 31.63 -7.77
C ALA A 622 -3.05 30.95 -9.10
N ILE A 623 -2.50 31.47 -10.19
CA ILE A 623 -2.43 30.77 -11.49
C ILE A 623 -0.97 30.50 -11.82
N VAL A 624 -0.65 29.25 -12.17
CA VAL A 624 0.69 28.87 -12.60
C VAL A 624 0.70 28.60 -14.10
N ILE A 625 1.64 29.20 -14.82
CA ILE A 625 1.80 29.05 -16.27
C ILE A 625 3.07 28.24 -16.52
N GLY A 626 2.93 27.15 -17.28
CA GLY A 626 3.94 26.10 -17.49
C GLY A 626 3.69 24.93 -16.55
N ALA A 627 3.46 23.74 -17.11
CA ALA A 627 3.29 22.49 -16.34
C ALA A 627 4.60 21.69 -16.22
N GLY A 628 5.76 22.26 -16.58
CA GLY A 628 7.06 21.65 -16.32
C GLY A 628 7.41 21.58 -14.83
N LEU A 629 8.54 20.95 -14.49
CA LEU A 629 8.97 20.70 -13.10
C LEU A 629 8.89 21.94 -12.19
N GLY A 630 9.33 23.11 -12.67
CA GLY A 630 9.27 24.35 -11.90
C GLY A 630 7.84 24.85 -11.64
N GLY A 631 6.94 24.72 -12.62
CA GLY A 631 5.54 25.10 -12.46
C GLY A 631 4.78 24.12 -11.56
N CYS A 632 5.01 22.82 -11.72
CA CYS A 632 4.48 21.81 -10.79
C CYS A 632 4.99 22.04 -9.36
N ALA A 633 6.28 22.31 -9.17
CA ALA A 633 6.84 22.66 -7.87
C ALA A 633 6.20 23.93 -7.28
N ALA A 634 5.98 24.96 -8.09
CA ALA A 634 5.28 26.18 -7.67
C ALA A 634 3.86 25.89 -7.21
N ALA A 635 3.09 25.11 -7.98
CA ALA A 635 1.74 24.71 -7.61
C ALA A 635 1.71 23.91 -6.31
N ILE A 636 2.62 22.94 -6.16
CA ILE A 636 2.74 22.11 -4.97
C ILE A 636 3.11 22.95 -3.73
N ALA A 637 4.11 23.82 -3.85
CA ALA A 637 4.56 24.67 -2.75
C ALA A 637 3.47 25.66 -2.32
N LEU A 638 2.83 26.35 -3.27
CA LEU A 638 1.74 27.28 -2.96
C LEU A 638 0.57 26.58 -2.26
N HIS A 639 0.18 25.40 -2.75
CA HIS A 639 -0.84 24.57 -2.11
C HIS A 639 -0.41 24.08 -0.73
N HIS A 640 0.83 23.62 -0.56
CA HIS A 640 1.38 23.24 0.73
C HIS A 640 1.33 24.38 1.74
N HIS A 641 1.56 25.62 1.31
CA HIS A 641 1.50 26.80 2.17
C HIS A 641 0.07 27.34 2.40
N GLY A 642 -0.95 26.63 1.91
CA GLY A 642 -2.36 26.91 2.16
C GLY A 642 -3.01 27.88 1.16
N HIS A 643 -2.33 28.21 0.06
CA HIS A 643 -2.90 29.03 -1.01
C HIS A 643 -3.77 28.20 -1.96
N ASP A 644 -4.74 28.86 -2.59
CA ASP A 644 -5.65 28.25 -3.55
C ASP A 644 -5.07 28.35 -4.98
N VAL A 645 -4.57 27.23 -5.50
CA VAL A 645 -4.02 27.16 -6.86
C VAL A 645 -5.15 26.83 -7.82
N LEU A 646 -5.64 27.84 -8.54
CA LEU A 646 -6.80 27.71 -9.41
C LEU A 646 -6.55 26.73 -10.55
N CYS A 647 -5.39 26.85 -11.21
CA CYS A 647 -4.96 25.93 -12.25
C CYS A 647 -3.47 26.07 -12.58
N VAL A 648 -2.93 25.00 -13.18
CA VAL A 648 -1.66 24.98 -13.91
C VAL A 648 -1.96 24.92 -15.41
N LEU A 649 -1.45 25.87 -16.19
CA LEU A 649 -1.71 25.99 -17.62
C LEU A 649 -0.48 25.61 -18.44
N ASP A 650 -0.62 24.81 -19.50
CA ASP A 650 0.49 24.59 -20.44
C ASP A 650 0.01 24.61 -21.89
N LYS A 651 0.82 25.20 -22.79
CA LYS A 651 0.51 25.29 -24.23
C LYS A 651 0.59 23.94 -24.94
N VAL A 652 1.37 23.00 -24.41
CA VAL A 652 1.55 21.67 -24.98
C VAL A 652 0.36 20.78 -24.61
N ARG A 653 -0.09 19.91 -25.53
CA ARG A 653 -1.20 18.98 -25.29
C ARG A 653 -0.78 17.70 -24.57
N ALA A 654 0.45 17.25 -24.80
CA ALA A 654 1.07 16.11 -24.13
C ALA A 654 2.59 16.23 -24.24
N PHE A 655 3.32 15.83 -23.19
CA PHE A 655 4.78 15.84 -23.21
C PHE A 655 5.32 14.64 -24.01
N GLY A 656 6.34 14.89 -24.83
CA GLY A 656 7.08 13.83 -25.52
C GLY A 656 8.25 13.34 -24.67
N ARG A 657 8.61 12.05 -24.81
CA ARG A 657 9.85 11.47 -24.27
C ARG A 657 11.02 11.84 -25.21
N LEU A 658 11.60 13.00 -24.98
CA LEU A 658 12.75 13.52 -25.73
C LEU A 658 14.06 13.09 -25.06
N GLY A 659 15.18 13.20 -25.78
CA GLY A 659 16.51 12.68 -25.48
C GLY A 659 17.24 13.22 -24.23
N ASP A 660 16.54 13.52 -23.13
CA ASP A 660 17.06 14.30 -22.00
C ASP A 660 17.01 13.53 -20.69
N SER A 661 18.08 13.65 -19.92
CA SER A 661 18.15 13.24 -18.52
C SER A 661 18.34 14.45 -17.62
N LEU A 662 17.80 14.39 -16.40
CA LEU A 662 18.01 15.42 -15.38
C LEU A 662 18.10 14.79 -13.99
N GLY A 663 18.86 15.43 -13.12
CA GLY A 663 18.95 15.08 -11.70
C GLY A 663 18.24 16.10 -10.82
N LEU A 664 17.72 15.63 -9.69
CA LEU A 664 17.28 16.47 -8.58
C LEU A 664 18.23 16.29 -7.40
N GLY A 665 18.54 17.40 -6.75
CA GLY A 665 19.44 17.44 -5.59
C GLY A 665 18.72 17.26 -4.27
N GLN A 666 19.47 16.97 -3.20
CA GLN A 666 18.92 16.82 -1.85
C GLN A 666 18.14 18.06 -1.39
N ASN A 667 18.63 19.27 -1.69
CA ASN A 667 17.93 20.54 -1.48
C ASN A 667 16.50 20.57 -2.07
N ALA A 668 16.28 19.94 -3.21
CA ALA A 668 14.96 19.83 -3.82
C ALA A 668 14.14 18.71 -3.18
N PHE A 669 14.75 17.55 -2.91
CA PHE A 669 14.07 16.42 -2.28
C PHE A 669 13.56 16.75 -0.87
N ASP A 670 14.35 17.47 -0.07
CA ASP A 670 13.94 17.86 1.28
C ASP A 670 12.68 18.73 1.24
N LEU A 671 12.64 19.72 0.33
CA LEU A 671 11.47 20.57 0.12
C LEU A 671 10.27 19.79 -0.42
N LEU A 672 10.45 18.98 -1.47
CA LEU A 672 9.37 18.17 -2.03
C LEU A 672 8.80 17.18 -1.01
N SER A 673 9.67 16.55 -0.21
CA SER A 673 9.26 15.65 0.87
C SER A 673 8.48 16.42 1.95
N LYS A 674 8.93 17.63 2.32
CA LYS A 674 8.22 18.52 3.25
C LYS A 674 6.83 18.89 2.72
N TRP A 675 6.70 19.07 1.41
CA TRP A 675 5.43 19.32 0.73
C TRP A 675 4.61 18.05 0.45
N GLY A 676 4.97 16.92 1.07
CA GLY A 676 4.25 15.65 0.97
C GLY A 676 4.25 15.06 -0.43
N CYS A 677 5.36 15.17 -1.14
CA CYS A 677 5.65 14.37 -2.33
C CYS A 677 6.46 13.14 -1.91
N ASP A 678 6.11 11.97 -2.44
CA ASP A 678 6.88 10.74 -2.24
C ASP A 678 8.14 10.77 -3.12
N VAL A 679 9.20 11.38 -2.60
CA VAL A 679 10.47 11.55 -3.33
C VAL A 679 11.12 10.21 -3.71
N ASP A 680 10.75 9.10 -3.06
CA ASP A 680 11.26 7.78 -3.41
C ASP A 680 10.68 7.27 -4.74
N GLU A 681 9.55 7.81 -5.22
CA GLU A 681 9.07 7.58 -6.59
C GLU A 681 10.12 8.04 -7.61
N ILE A 682 10.65 9.26 -7.45
CA ILE A 682 11.70 9.83 -8.30
C ILE A 682 13.01 9.04 -8.14
N LYS A 683 13.43 8.77 -6.89
CA LYS A 683 14.70 8.06 -6.64
C LYS A 683 14.73 6.68 -7.27
N ARG A 684 13.61 5.94 -7.25
CA ARG A 684 13.49 4.60 -7.83
C ARG A 684 13.61 4.61 -9.35
N ILE A 685 13.09 5.67 -9.99
CA ILE A 685 13.14 5.78 -11.44
C ILE A 685 14.44 6.41 -11.95
N GLY A 686 15.22 7.06 -11.09
CA GLY A 686 16.56 7.58 -11.40
C GLY A 686 17.68 6.54 -11.37
N ASN A 687 18.87 6.99 -11.75
CA ASN A 687 20.14 6.28 -11.70
C ASN A 687 20.50 5.88 -10.26
N GLN A 688 21.12 4.70 -10.11
CA GLN A 688 21.51 4.14 -8.80
C GLN A 688 23.04 4.11 -8.56
N ALA A 689 23.83 4.83 -9.37
CA ALA A 689 25.29 4.82 -9.25
C ALA A 689 25.75 5.58 -8.00
N PRO A 690 26.49 4.97 -7.07
CA PRO A 690 26.90 5.66 -5.84
C PRO A 690 27.82 6.86 -6.11
N ASP A 691 28.63 6.75 -7.15
CA ASP A 691 29.66 7.70 -7.52
C ASP A 691 29.54 8.13 -8.99
N MET A 692 30.10 9.29 -9.30
CA MET A 692 30.39 9.73 -10.66
C MET A 692 31.90 9.67 -10.91
N THR A 693 32.30 9.31 -12.14
CA THR A 693 33.71 9.27 -12.53
C THR A 693 34.01 10.29 -13.63
N ILE A 694 35.01 11.13 -13.39
CA ILE A 694 35.56 12.08 -14.37
C ILE A 694 36.79 11.44 -15.02
N ARG A 695 36.78 11.40 -16.34
CA ARG A 695 37.71 10.67 -17.20
C ARG A 695 38.35 11.59 -18.21
N ARG A 696 39.56 11.24 -18.62
CA ARG A 696 40.25 11.85 -19.75
C ARG A 696 39.59 11.41 -21.05
N TRP A 697 39.39 12.38 -21.95
CA TRP A 697 38.54 12.20 -23.12
C TRP A 697 38.98 11.12 -24.11
N HIS A 698 40.27 10.91 -24.40
CA HIS A 698 40.72 10.04 -25.50
C HIS A 698 41.10 8.60 -25.09
N ASP A 699 41.41 8.35 -23.81
CA ASP A 699 41.87 7.04 -23.31
C ASP A 699 41.03 6.50 -22.13
N GLY A 700 40.05 7.29 -21.65
CA GLY A 700 39.18 6.88 -20.55
C GLY A 700 39.84 6.87 -19.17
N LYS A 701 41.09 7.32 -19.06
CA LYS A 701 41.86 7.31 -17.81
C LYS A 701 41.12 8.13 -16.75
N GLU A 702 40.92 7.54 -15.59
CA GLU A 702 40.26 8.20 -14.46
C GLU A 702 41.09 9.38 -13.95
N LEU A 703 40.46 10.55 -13.87
CA LEU A 703 41.04 11.80 -13.37
C LEU A 703 40.56 12.11 -11.96
N ALA A 704 39.29 11.83 -11.67
CA ALA A 704 38.69 12.01 -10.36
C ALA A 704 37.41 11.18 -10.22
N THR A 705 37.09 10.78 -8.99
CA THR A 705 35.78 10.20 -8.63
C THR A 705 35.16 11.01 -7.49
N GLN A 706 33.84 11.16 -7.50
CA GLN A 706 33.09 11.89 -6.47
C GLN A 706 31.79 11.16 -6.11
N PRO A 707 31.39 11.18 -4.82
CA PRO A 707 30.06 10.73 -4.41
C PRO A 707 28.96 11.50 -5.15
N LEU A 708 27.98 10.77 -5.67
CA LEU A 708 26.94 11.31 -6.54
C LEU A 708 25.59 11.48 -5.82
N MET A 709 25.21 10.51 -4.99
CA MET A 709 23.84 10.37 -4.46
C MET A 709 23.37 11.53 -3.57
N ASP A 710 24.27 12.19 -2.85
CA ASP A 710 23.97 13.37 -2.01
C ASP A 710 24.01 14.71 -2.78
N MET A 711 24.25 14.64 -4.08
CA MET A 711 24.15 15.74 -5.03
C MET A 711 22.91 15.53 -5.92
N ALA A 712 22.94 15.94 -7.19
CA ALA A 712 21.89 15.66 -8.16
C ALA A 712 21.95 14.21 -8.69
N GLY A 713 22.09 13.23 -7.79
CA GLY A 713 22.58 11.90 -8.12
C GLY A 713 21.55 10.94 -8.71
N TYR A 714 20.30 11.09 -8.32
CA TYR A 714 19.19 10.41 -8.95
C TYR A 714 18.89 11.10 -10.28
N ILE A 715 19.71 10.81 -11.31
CA ILE A 715 19.52 11.28 -12.68
C ILE A 715 18.53 10.36 -13.36
N GLY A 716 17.44 10.87 -13.91
CA GLY A 716 16.44 10.07 -14.61
C GLY A 716 16.01 10.71 -15.92
N HIS A 717 15.24 9.95 -16.71
CA HIS A 717 14.66 10.46 -17.94
C HIS A 717 13.68 11.61 -17.63
N ARG A 718 13.84 12.76 -18.30
CA ARG A 718 13.08 13.98 -18.02
C ARG A 718 11.57 13.78 -18.10
N GLY A 719 11.10 13.00 -19.07
CA GLY A 719 9.68 12.69 -19.23
C GLY A 719 9.10 11.94 -18.03
N ASP A 720 9.89 11.07 -17.41
CA ASP A 720 9.41 10.23 -16.31
C ASP A 720 9.28 11.06 -15.03
N TYR A 721 10.22 11.99 -14.81
CA TYR A 721 10.14 12.94 -13.69
C TYR A 721 8.96 13.88 -13.89
N HIS A 722 8.67 14.24 -15.13
CA HIS A 722 7.53 15.07 -15.46
C HIS A 722 6.21 14.39 -15.10
N ASP A 723 6.03 13.15 -15.53
CA ASP A 723 4.83 12.37 -15.22
C ASP A 723 4.60 12.30 -13.71
N VAL A 724 5.65 12.04 -12.92
CA VAL A 724 5.59 12.02 -11.46
C VAL A 724 5.18 13.39 -10.88
N PHE A 725 5.75 14.50 -11.36
CA PHE A 725 5.38 15.84 -10.88
C PHE A 725 3.93 16.21 -11.22
N LEU A 726 3.44 15.84 -12.42
CA LEU A 726 2.04 16.03 -12.81
C LEU A 726 1.11 15.20 -11.93
N GLU A 727 1.47 13.96 -11.64
CA GLU A 727 0.74 13.11 -10.70
C GLU A 727 0.70 13.72 -9.30
N TRP A 728 1.80 14.27 -8.79
CA TRP A 728 1.81 14.93 -7.48
C TRP A 728 0.89 16.15 -7.42
N VAL A 729 0.85 16.96 -8.48
CA VAL A 729 -0.09 18.08 -8.60
C VAL A 729 -1.54 17.57 -8.62
N GLY A 730 -1.82 16.53 -9.42
CA GLY A 730 -3.15 15.92 -9.53
C GLY A 730 -3.64 15.27 -8.23
N ARG A 731 -2.76 14.56 -7.50
CA ARG A 731 -3.06 13.97 -6.18
C ARG A 731 -3.43 15.02 -5.13
N LYS A 732 -3.00 16.27 -5.31
CA LYS A 732 -3.36 17.43 -4.45
C LYS A 732 -4.65 18.13 -4.91
N GLY A 733 -5.31 17.62 -5.94
CA GLY A 733 -6.59 18.16 -6.44
C GLY A 733 -6.47 19.46 -7.24
N ILE A 734 -5.27 19.83 -7.67
CA ILE A 734 -5.02 21.05 -8.45
C ILE A 734 -5.29 20.76 -9.93
N GLU A 735 -6.08 21.61 -10.59
CA GLU A 735 -6.42 21.43 -12.01
C GLU A 735 -5.20 21.69 -12.92
N ILE A 736 -4.94 20.78 -13.85
CA ILE A 736 -3.91 20.92 -14.89
C ILE A 736 -4.58 21.02 -16.26
N ARG A 737 -4.44 22.16 -16.93
CA ARG A 737 -5.06 22.46 -18.23
C ARG A 737 -4.03 22.46 -19.34
N MET A 738 -3.82 21.29 -19.94
CA MET A 738 -2.96 21.10 -21.12
C MET A 738 -3.59 21.74 -22.38
N GLY A 739 -2.76 22.15 -23.34
CA GLY A 739 -3.19 22.82 -24.57
C GLY A 739 -3.71 24.26 -24.38
N SER A 740 -3.51 24.86 -23.21
CA SER A 740 -3.93 26.22 -22.84
C SER A 740 -2.77 27.21 -23.00
N GLU A 741 -2.60 27.71 -24.22
CA GLU A 741 -1.57 28.71 -24.55
C GLU A 741 -1.98 30.11 -24.05
N VAL A 742 -1.17 30.70 -23.15
CA VAL A 742 -1.29 32.10 -22.73
C VAL A 742 -0.68 32.99 -23.81
N VAL A 743 -1.42 34.00 -24.27
CA VAL A 743 -1.01 34.88 -25.38
C VAL A 743 -0.89 36.35 -24.99
N ASP A 744 -1.43 36.76 -23.83
CA ASP A 744 -1.37 38.14 -23.36
C ASP A 744 -1.45 38.25 -21.83
N PHE A 745 -0.88 39.33 -21.28
CA PHE A 745 -0.81 39.64 -19.85
C PHE A 745 -1.19 41.10 -19.59
N GLU A 746 -2.15 41.32 -18.70
CA GLU A 746 -2.49 42.65 -18.18
C GLU A 746 -2.02 42.79 -16.72
N ASP A 747 -0.99 43.60 -16.50
CA ASP A 747 -0.37 43.87 -15.19
C ASP A 747 -1.21 44.86 -14.34
N LYS A 748 -2.43 44.44 -13.97
CA LYS A 748 -3.40 45.22 -13.18
C LYS A 748 -3.28 44.95 -11.68
N ASP A 749 -3.57 45.96 -10.87
CA ASP A 749 -3.70 45.88 -9.41
C ASP A 749 -5.18 46.08 -9.03
N PRO A 750 -5.80 45.25 -8.16
CA PRO A 750 -5.19 44.20 -7.32
C PRO A 750 -5.01 42.82 -7.97
N GLN A 751 -5.55 42.58 -9.16
CA GLN A 751 -5.49 41.25 -9.79
C GLN A 751 -5.00 41.32 -11.24
N PRO A 752 -3.84 40.74 -11.57
CA PRO A 752 -3.40 40.60 -12.95
C PRO A 752 -4.35 39.70 -13.74
N VAL A 753 -4.41 39.92 -15.06
CA VAL A 753 -5.24 39.14 -15.98
C VAL A 753 -4.34 38.47 -17.00
N ILE A 754 -4.60 37.20 -17.31
CA ILE A 754 -3.99 36.51 -18.44
C ILE A 754 -5.06 36.16 -19.47
N THR A 755 -4.71 36.23 -20.75
CA THR A 755 -5.59 35.85 -21.85
C THR A 755 -5.04 34.61 -22.53
N LEU A 756 -5.88 33.58 -22.66
CA LEU A 756 -5.58 32.37 -23.42
C LEU A 756 -5.84 32.59 -24.91
N LYS A 757 -5.20 31.79 -25.76
CA LYS A 757 -5.44 31.79 -27.21
C LYS A 757 -6.88 31.51 -27.60
N SER A 758 -7.65 30.83 -26.72
CA SER A 758 -9.09 30.62 -26.88
C SER A 758 -9.92 31.91 -26.74
N GLY A 759 -9.33 32.99 -26.21
CA GLY A 759 -10.01 34.22 -25.81
C GLY A 759 -10.47 34.24 -24.35
N GLU A 760 -10.31 33.14 -23.61
CA GLU A 760 -10.63 33.08 -22.18
C GLU A 760 -9.69 33.96 -21.37
N GLN A 761 -10.23 34.69 -20.39
CA GLN A 761 -9.46 35.52 -19.47
C GLN A 761 -9.53 34.97 -18.05
N LEU A 762 -8.38 34.83 -17.41
CA LEU A 762 -8.25 34.33 -16.04
C LEU A 762 -7.57 35.38 -15.14
N LYS A 763 -7.97 35.42 -13.86
CA LYS A 763 -7.51 36.39 -12.87
C LYS A 763 -7.21 35.69 -11.55
N ALA A 764 -6.17 36.15 -10.84
CA ALA A 764 -5.77 35.64 -9.54
C ALA A 764 -5.04 36.72 -8.74
N ASP A 765 -4.77 36.49 -7.46
CA ASP A 765 -3.97 37.41 -6.63
C ASP A 765 -2.49 37.43 -7.02
N ILE A 766 -2.02 36.31 -7.59
CA ILE A 766 -0.68 36.15 -8.16
C ILE A 766 -0.71 35.27 -9.41
N VAL A 767 0.12 35.62 -10.40
CA VAL A 767 0.41 34.79 -11.58
C VAL A 767 1.88 34.41 -11.55
N VAL A 768 2.15 33.10 -11.55
CA VAL A 768 3.51 32.55 -11.58
C VAL A 768 3.81 32.06 -12.99
N ALA A 769 4.68 32.77 -13.70
CA ALA A 769 5.14 32.38 -15.03
C ALA A 769 6.37 31.48 -14.91
N ALA A 770 6.17 30.17 -15.12
CA ALA A 770 7.17 29.11 -15.09
C ALA A 770 7.24 28.32 -16.42
N ASP A 771 6.83 28.94 -17.53
CA ASP A 771 6.71 28.37 -18.88
C ASP A 771 8.02 28.42 -19.70
N GLY A 772 9.14 28.52 -18.99
CA GLY A 772 10.48 28.39 -19.53
C GLY A 772 11.05 29.64 -20.22
N ILE A 773 12.18 29.46 -20.88
CA ILE A 773 13.02 30.57 -21.39
C ILE A 773 12.34 31.46 -22.43
N LYS A 774 11.30 30.95 -23.10
CA LYS A 774 10.50 31.68 -24.11
C LYS A 774 9.22 32.29 -23.54
N SER A 775 9.14 32.45 -22.21
CA SER A 775 7.97 32.99 -21.54
C SER A 775 7.63 34.40 -22.04
N LEU A 776 6.36 34.61 -22.39
CA LEU A 776 5.83 35.93 -22.77
C LEU A 776 5.76 36.90 -21.59
N ALA A 777 5.91 36.41 -20.35
CA ALA A 777 6.01 37.26 -19.16
C ALA A 777 7.38 37.95 -19.04
N ARG A 778 8.45 37.45 -19.68
CA ARG A 778 9.80 38.06 -19.59
C ARG A 778 9.81 39.50 -20.14
N PRO A 779 9.36 39.78 -21.39
CA PRO A 779 9.35 41.16 -21.90
C PRO A 779 8.42 42.08 -21.11
N LEU A 780 7.33 41.55 -20.53
CA LEU A 780 6.45 42.32 -19.64
C LEU A 780 7.18 42.79 -18.38
N VAL A 781 7.96 41.90 -17.76
CA VAL A 781 8.73 42.19 -16.54
C VAL A 781 9.90 43.14 -16.82
N LEU A 782 10.58 42.98 -17.95
CA LEU A 782 11.80 43.74 -18.29
C LEU A 782 11.53 45.05 -19.04
N GLY A 783 10.35 45.22 -19.64
CA GLY A 783 10.02 46.37 -20.50
C GLY A 783 10.79 46.40 -21.83
N SER A 784 11.58 45.37 -22.13
CA SER A 784 12.38 45.22 -23.36
C SER A 784 12.45 43.74 -23.76
N ARG A 785 12.80 43.47 -25.02
CA ARG A 785 13.10 42.10 -25.44
C ARG A 785 14.43 41.68 -24.84
N ASP A 786 14.44 40.46 -24.34
CA ASP A 786 15.60 39.78 -23.81
C ASP A 786 16.02 38.75 -24.86
N ASP A 787 17.07 39.03 -25.62
CA ASP A 787 17.57 38.17 -26.70
C ASP A 787 18.66 37.23 -26.15
N PRO A 788 18.72 35.96 -26.57
CA PRO A 788 19.68 34.98 -26.05
C PRO A 788 21.13 35.32 -26.43
N VAL A 789 22.08 35.07 -25.52
CA VAL A 789 23.52 35.20 -25.79
C VAL A 789 24.11 33.81 -26.06
N SER A 790 24.80 33.64 -27.19
CA SER A 790 25.45 32.36 -27.52
C SER A 790 26.58 32.06 -26.54
N SER A 791 26.64 30.83 -26.03
CA SER A 791 27.76 30.37 -25.19
C SER A 791 29.00 30.00 -25.99
N GLY A 792 28.92 29.97 -27.33
CA GLY A 792 29.96 29.45 -28.23
C GLY A 792 29.97 27.92 -28.38
N TYR A 793 29.04 27.21 -27.71
CA TYR A 793 28.93 25.76 -27.72
C TYR A 793 27.48 25.29 -27.90
N ALA A 794 27.33 24.09 -28.44
CA ALA A 794 26.07 23.35 -28.56
C ALA A 794 26.26 21.92 -28.03
N CYS A 795 25.15 21.21 -27.79
CA CYS A 795 25.13 19.85 -27.28
C CYS A 795 24.37 18.92 -28.22
N PHE A 796 25.05 17.88 -28.70
CA PHE A 796 24.35 16.68 -29.15
C PHE A 796 23.89 15.87 -27.95
N ARG A 797 22.67 15.37 -27.98
CA ARG A 797 22.10 14.57 -26.89
C ARG A 797 21.22 13.45 -27.42
N ALA A 798 21.30 12.30 -26.78
CA ALA A 798 20.44 11.18 -27.09
C ALA A 798 20.08 10.39 -25.84
N PHE A 799 18.85 9.90 -25.83
CA PHE A 799 18.35 8.91 -24.91
C PHE A 799 17.76 7.77 -25.73
N PHE A 800 18.16 6.54 -25.45
CA PHE A 800 17.63 5.38 -26.15
C PHE A 800 17.68 4.13 -25.28
N LYS A 801 16.99 3.09 -25.75
CA LYS A 801 17.01 1.75 -25.18
C LYS A 801 17.95 0.89 -26.02
N PRO A 802 19.15 0.55 -25.55
CA PRO A 802 20.03 -0.36 -26.27
C PRO A 802 19.30 -1.68 -26.54
N THR A 803 19.45 -2.20 -27.76
CA THR A 803 18.93 -3.53 -28.08
C THR A 803 19.72 -4.60 -27.32
N GLU A 804 19.13 -5.79 -27.17
CA GLU A 804 19.83 -6.92 -26.54
C GLU A 804 21.09 -7.33 -27.31
N GLU A 805 21.14 -7.08 -28.63
CA GLU A 805 22.35 -7.27 -29.43
C GLU A 805 23.44 -6.25 -29.07
N GLN A 806 23.09 -4.96 -28.97
CA GLN A 806 24.04 -3.91 -28.56
C GLN A 806 24.60 -4.15 -27.15
N ARG A 807 23.80 -4.68 -26.23
CA ARG A 807 24.26 -5.05 -24.87
C ARG A 807 25.18 -6.28 -24.87
N ARG A 808 25.09 -7.14 -25.88
CA ARG A 808 25.93 -8.34 -26.04
C ARG A 808 27.23 -8.08 -26.80
N ASP A 809 27.31 -7.02 -27.59
CA ASP A 809 28.53 -6.62 -28.29
C ASP A 809 29.58 -6.15 -27.27
N ASP A 810 30.66 -6.91 -27.10
CA ASP A 810 31.71 -6.60 -26.13
C ASP A 810 32.39 -5.24 -26.39
N ARG A 811 32.28 -4.69 -27.60
CA ARG A 811 32.78 -3.35 -27.95
C ARG A 811 31.90 -2.21 -27.41
N LEU A 812 30.64 -2.48 -27.08
CA LEU A 812 29.64 -1.49 -26.65
C LEU A 812 29.25 -1.61 -25.18
N ASN A 813 29.77 -2.65 -24.53
CA ASN A 813 29.13 -3.23 -23.38
C ASN A 813 29.66 -2.71 -22.02
N LYS A 814 30.86 -2.13 -21.96
CA LYS A 814 31.50 -1.72 -20.70
C LYS A 814 30.61 -0.87 -19.80
N TYR A 815 29.77 0.00 -20.38
CA TYR A 815 28.87 0.88 -19.63
C TYR A 815 27.41 0.38 -19.56
N LEU A 816 27.12 -0.83 -20.07
CA LEU A 816 25.78 -1.42 -20.16
C LEU A 816 25.56 -2.67 -19.29
N ARG A 817 26.61 -3.30 -18.77
CA ARG A 817 26.52 -4.60 -18.05
C ARG A 817 26.60 -4.50 -16.52
N ASP A 818 27.39 -3.59 -15.97
CA ASP A 818 27.71 -3.56 -14.53
C ASP A 818 26.87 -2.56 -13.73
N GLY A 819 25.55 -2.59 -13.97
CA GLY A 819 24.60 -1.72 -13.29
C GLY A 819 24.55 -0.28 -13.84
N ASP A 820 23.99 0.61 -13.03
CA ASP A 820 23.87 2.02 -13.36
C ASP A 820 25.20 2.73 -13.11
N CYS A 821 25.64 3.57 -14.03
CA CYS A 821 26.88 4.34 -13.94
C CYS A 821 26.68 5.78 -14.41
N VAL A 822 27.55 6.69 -13.96
CA VAL A 822 27.61 8.08 -14.43
C VAL A 822 29.06 8.45 -14.69
N ASN A 823 29.34 8.86 -15.92
CA ASN A 823 30.69 9.16 -16.37
C ASN A 823 30.75 10.50 -17.10
N PHE A 824 31.85 11.21 -16.92
CA PHE A 824 32.16 12.48 -17.57
C PHE A 824 33.52 12.38 -18.26
N TRP A 825 33.57 12.49 -19.59
CA TRP A 825 34.83 12.61 -20.32
C TRP A 825 35.10 14.08 -20.58
N ILE A 826 36.26 14.59 -20.15
CA ILE A 826 36.62 16.00 -20.32
C ILE A 826 37.87 16.14 -21.19
N GLY A 827 37.88 17.16 -22.06
CA GLY A 827 38.95 17.40 -23.02
C GLY A 827 38.98 18.84 -23.54
N PRO A 828 39.96 19.19 -24.40
CA PRO A 828 40.08 20.53 -24.97
C PRO A 828 38.81 20.95 -25.71
N ASP A 829 38.09 21.96 -25.19
CA ASP A 829 36.82 22.46 -25.74
C ASP A 829 35.71 21.40 -25.88
N LEU A 830 35.72 20.38 -25.02
CA LEU A 830 34.88 19.17 -25.12
C LEU A 830 34.55 18.62 -23.74
N HIS A 831 33.31 18.18 -23.55
CA HIS A 831 32.97 17.15 -22.58
C HIS A 831 31.84 16.24 -23.07
N LEU A 832 31.85 14.98 -22.63
CA LEU A 832 30.76 14.03 -22.81
C LEU A 832 30.24 13.60 -21.43
N VAL A 833 28.94 13.70 -21.22
CA VAL A 833 28.22 13.16 -20.06
C VAL A 833 27.53 11.88 -20.48
N GLN A 834 27.64 10.84 -19.68
CA GLN A 834 26.96 9.57 -19.89
C GLN A 834 26.33 9.11 -18.58
N ASN A 835 25.12 8.58 -18.68
CA ASN A 835 24.53 7.81 -17.59
C ASN A 835 23.70 6.63 -18.13
N THR A 836 23.58 5.61 -17.29
CA THR A 836 22.65 4.50 -17.50
C THR A 836 21.54 4.48 -16.47
N LEU A 837 20.38 3.95 -16.88
CA LEU A 837 19.25 3.69 -16.01
C LEU A 837 18.86 2.22 -16.10
N ARG A 838 18.17 1.73 -15.06
CA ARG A 838 17.56 0.39 -15.03
C ARG A 838 18.57 -0.75 -15.23
N GLY A 839 19.79 -0.57 -14.71
CA GLY A 839 20.88 -1.53 -14.83
C GLY A 839 21.42 -1.63 -16.26
N GLY A 840 21.58 -0.50 -16.93
CA GLY A 840 22.09 -0.44 -18.31
C GLY A 840 21.08 -0.79 -19.41
N LYS A 841 19.78 -0.78 -19.10
CA LYS A 841 18.70 -1.01 -20.09
C LYS A 841 18.26 0.26 -20.81
N GLU A 842 18.57 1.41 -20.24
CA GLU A 842 18.35 2.73 -20.82
C GLU A 842 19.67 3.49 -20.75
N PHE A 843 20.00 4.18 -21.83
CA PHE A 843 21.29 4.83 -22.02
C PHE A 843 21.10 6.27 -22.47
N ASN A 844 21.85 7.17 -21.85
CA ASN A 844 21.83 8.59 -22.16
C ASN A 844 23.25 9.12 -22.33
N TRP A 845 23.45 9.94 -23.36
CA TRP A 845 24.69 10.68 -23.55
C TRP A 845 24.43 12.12 -24.02
N ILE A 846 25.31 13.03 -23.60
CA ILE A 846 25.34 14.44 -24.00
C ILE A 846 26.78 14.81 -24.36
N LEU A 847 27.02 15.30 -25.57
CA LEU A 847 28.33 15.67 -26.10
C LEU A 847 28.34 17.15 -26.46
N THR A 848 29.23 17.94 -25.86
CA THR A 848 29.42 19.34 -26.27
C THR A 848 30.30 19.44 -27.52
N HIS A 849 29.95 20.35 -28.41
CA HIS A 849 30.77 20.76 -29.55
C HIS A 849 30.75 22.28 -29.71
N LYS A 850 31.70 22.82 -30.47
CA LYS A 850 31.70 24.25 -30.84
C LYS A 850 30.52 24.54 -31.76
N ASP A 851 29.90 25.68 -31.54
CA ASP A 851 28.82 26.20 -32.37
C ASP A 851 29.43 27.12 -33.45
N ASP A 852 29.45 26.66 -34.70
CA ASP A 852 30.03 27.36 -35.85
C ASP A 852 28.98 27.95 -36.81
N GLY A 853 27.69 27.96 -36.43
CA GLY A 853 26.59 28.42 -37.30
C GLY A 853 25.44 29.18 -36.62
N ASP A 854 24.52 29.71 -37.45
CA ASP A 854 23.27 30.36 -37.03
C ASP A 854 22.18 29.32 -36.68
N VAL A 855 22.49 28.42 -35.74
CA VAL A 855 21.54 27.40 -35.26
C VAL A 855 20.37 28.07 -34.51
N PRO A 856 19.09 27.77 -34.83
CA PRO A 856 17.94 28.34 -34.12
C PRO A 856 17.86 27.84 -32.67
N GLU A 857 17.37 28.68 -31.74
CA GLU A 857 17.13 28.33 -30.33
C GLU A 857 15.94 27.35 -30.23
N SER A 858 16.14 26.09 -30.62
CA SER A 858 15.13 25.04 -30.62
C SER A 858 15.57 23.87 -29.75
N TRP A 859 14.67 23.44 -28.85
CA TRP A 859 14.87 22.26 -28.02
C TRP A 859 14.62 20.94 -28.75
N PHE A 860 14.08 20.99 -29.97
CA PHE A 860 13.61 19.84 -30.74
C PHE A 860 14.36 19.66 -32.06
N GLN A 861 15.48 20.37 -32.24
CA GLN A 861 16.24 20.29 -33.47
C GLN A 861 16.93 18.93 -33.59
N GLU A 862 16.77 18.30 -34.75
CA GLU A 862 17.45 17.05 -35.07
C GLU A 862 18.94 17.30 -35.25
N GLY A 863 19.77 16.47 -34.61
CA GLY A 863 21.22 16.56 -34.68
C GLY A 863 21.81 15.74 -35.81
N ASP A 864 23.00 16.15 -36.27
CA ASP A 864 23.75 15.47 -37.31
C ASP A 864 24.61 14.34 -36.72
N MET A 865 24.15 13.09 -36.88
CA MET A 865 24.88 11.92 -36.40
C MET A 865 26.21 11.68 -37.14
N ASP A 866 26.41 12.19 -38.36
CA ASP A 866 27.69 12.07 -39.06
C ASP A 866 28.73 13.00 -38.44
N GLU A 867 28.32 14.20 -38.03
CA GLU A 867 29.15 15.10 -37.25
C GLU A 867 29.47 14.53 -35.85
N VAL A 868 28.49 13.92 -35.18
CA VAL A 868 28.72 13.18 -33.92
C VAL A 868 29.79 12.11 -34.13
N ARG A 869 29.67 11.26 -35.16
CA ARG A 869 30.66 10.21 -35.48
C ARG A 869 32.07 10.78 -35.72
N ARG A 870 32.17 11.94 -36.38
CA ARG A 870 33.45 12.63 -36.59
C ARG A 870 34.06 13.09 -35.26
N LEU A 871 33.25 13.69 -34.38
CA LEU A 871 33.71 14.22 -33.09
C LEU A 871 34.11 13.11 -32.11
N VAL A 872 33.30 12.05 -31.99
CA VAL A 872 33.60 10.91 -31.10
C VAL A 872 34.75 10.04 -31.60
N GLY A 873 35.20 10.21 -32.85
CA GLY A 873 36.35 9.49 -33.39
C GLY A 873 37.65 9.68 -32.60
N THR A 874 37.68 10.71 -31.76
CA THR A 874 38.81 11.09 -30.92
C THR A 874 38.62 10.70 -29.43
N LEU A 875 37.42 10.26 -29.04
CA LEU A 875 37.10 9.83 -27.68
C LEU A 875 37.61 8.42 -27.34
N ASP A 876 37.63 8.13 -26.03
CA ASP A 876 37.83 6.82 -25.43
C ASP A 876 37.09 5.72 -26.22
N PRO A 877 37.81 4.70 -26.73
CA PRO A 877 37.24 3.63 -27.53
C PRO A 877 36.04 2.93 -26.86
N ASP A 878 36.02 2.85 -25.54
CA ASP A 878 34.99 2.12 -24.80
C ASP A 878 33.62 2.84 -24.76
N ILE A 879 33.60 4.18 -24.84
CA ILE A 879 32.36 4.96 -24.94
C ILE A 879 32.00 5.28 -26.40
N ARG A 880 33.02 5.40 -27.25
CA ARG A 880 32.87 5.72 -28.67
C ARG A 880 31.90 4.76 -29.38
N GLY A 881 32.08 3.46 -29.17
CA GLY A 881 31.30 2.45 -29.89
C GLY A 881 29.79 2.62 -29.72
N ILE A 882 29.31 2.84 -28.49
CA ILE A 882 27.87 2.93 -28.20
C ILE A 882 27.26 4.25 -28.71
N VAL A 883 28.07 5.31 -28.78
CA VAL A 883 27.64 6.59 -29.38
C VAL A 883 27.53 6.47 -30.91
N GLU A 884 28.46 5.80 -31.58
CA GLU A 884 28.45 5.64 -33.06
C GLU A 884 27.21 4.88 -33.58
N VAL A 885 26.71 3.92 -32.80
CA VAL A 885 25.53 3.10 -33.14
C VAL A 885 24.21 3.72 -32.68
N THR A 886 24.24 4.91 -32.05
CA THR A 886 23.01 5.64 -31.71
C THR A 886 22.32 6.07 -33.00
N GLU A 887 21.02 5.79 -33.15
CA GLU A 887 20.30 6.02 -34.41
C GLU A 887 20.08 7.50 -34.72
N ARG A 888 19.67 8.28 -33.70
CA ARG A 888 19.35 9.72 -33.83
C ARG A 888 19.75 10.43 -32.55
N CYS A 889 20.11 11.71 -32.68
CA CYS A 889 20.30 12.63 -31.57
C CYS A 889 19.55 13.94 -31.83
N LEU A 890 19.46 14.77 -30.79
CA LEU A 890 19.03 16.16 -30.90
C LEU A 890 20.25 17.06 -30.80
N ASP A 891 20.23 18.17 -31.50
CA ASP A 891 21.22 19.25 -31.36
C ASP A 891 20.56 20.43 -30.65
N TRP A 892 21.18 20.86 -29.56
CA TRP A 892 20.70 21.95 -28.74
C TRP A 892 21.78 22.99 -28.53
N LYS A 893 21.53 24.19 -29.09
CA LYS A 893 22.36 25.37 -28.86
C LYS A 893 22.30 25.79 -27.39
N ILE A 894 23.45 25.81 -26.74
CA ILE A 894 23.57 26.27 -25.36
C ILE A 894 23.63 27.80 -25.40
N CYS A 895 22.51 28.43 -25.08
CA CYS A 895 22.45 29.87 -24.85
C CYS A 895 22.50 30.15 -23.35
N TYR A 896 23.18 31.22 -22.96
CA TYR A 896 23.02 31.80 -21.63
C TYR A 896 22.29 33.14 -21.76
N ARG A 897 21.72 33.59 -20.65
CA ARG A 897 21.06 34.89 -20.55
C ARG A 897 21.64 35.62 -19.37
N GLU A 898 21.85 36.93 -19.54
CA GLU A 898 22.29 37.77 -18.44
C GLU A 898 21.27 37.73 -17.30
N PRO A 899 21.71 37.87 -16.04
CA PRO A 899 20.79 37.96 -14.91
C PRO A 899 19.76 39.06 -15.13
N LEU A 900 18.51 38.73 -14.85
CA LEU A 900 17.42 39.70 -15.01
C LEU A 900 17.51 40.79 -13.95
N GLY A 901 17.38 42.06 -14.37
CA GLY A 901 17.32 43.20 -13.45
C GLY A 901 16.07 43.24 -12.55
N SER A 902 15.06 42.42 -12.86
CA SER A 902 13.82 42.25 -12.09
C SER A 902 13.17 40.91 -12.44
N TRP A 903 12.53 40.25 -11.48
CA TRP A 903 11.77 39.01 -11.69
C TRP A 903 10.25 39.22 -11.60
N VAL A 904 9.85 40.43 -11.23
CA VAL A 904 8.48 40.79 -10.88
C VAL A 904 8.01 41.95 -11.76
N SER A 905 6.74 41.91 -12.16
CA SER A 905 6.15 42.92 -13.04
C SER A 905 6.23 44.34 -12.46
N PRO A 906 6.35 45.39 -13.30
CA PRO A 906 6.66 46.73 -12.83
C PRO A 906 5.46 47.52 -12.30
N LYS A 907 4.21 47.17 -12.64
CA LYS A 907 3.01 47.93 -12.21
C LYS A 907 2.33 47.31 -11.00
N SER A 908 1.82 46.09 -11.12
CA SER A 908 1.08 45.44 -10.02
C SER A 908 1.99 44.72 -9.03
N HIS A 909 3.18 44.30 -9.50
CA HIS A 909 4.09 43.41 -8.79
C HIS A 909 3.50 42.03 -8.44
N ARG A 910 2.47 41.58 -9.17
CA ARG A 910 1.75 40.32 -8.93
C ARG A 910 1.95 39.27 -10.03
N ILE A 911 2.74 39.58 -11.06
CA ILE A 911 3.19 38.61 -12.06
C ILE A 911 4.67 38.36 -11.80
N VAL A 912 5.04 37.10 -11.53
CA VAL A 912 6.40 36.71 -11.13
C VAL A 912 6.97 35.63 -12.03
N LEU A 913 8.27 35.71 -12.33
CA LEU A 913 9.02 34.69 -13.07
C LEU A 913 9.58 33.64 -12.11
N LEU A 914 9.54 32.36 -12.50
CA LEU A 914 10.08 31.25 -11.71
C LEU A 914 10.72 30.15 -12.59
N GLY A 915 11.88 29.63 -12.19
CA GLY A 915 12.59 28.59 -12.93
C GLY A 915 13.28 29.15 -14.17
N ASP A 916 13.27 28.42 -15.29
CA ASP A 916 13.98 28.84 -16.52
C ASP A 916 13.42 30.12 -17.15
N SER A 917 12.17 30.49 -16.86
CA SER A 917 11.61 31.79 -17.25
C SER A 917 12.26 32.95 -16.47
N CYS A 918 13.04 32.67 -15.44
CA CYS A 918 13.64 33.62 -14.51
C CYS A 918 15.17 33.50 -14.49
N HIS A 919 15.69 32.32 -14.15
CA HIS A 919 17.10 32.02 -13.92
C HIS A 919 17.56 30.77 -14.67
N ALA A 920 17.56 30.79 -16.01
CA ALA A 920 17.99 29.64 -16.81
C ALA A 920 19.45 29.24 -16.51
N HIS A 921 19.71 27.94 -16.37
CA HIS A 921 21.02 27.40 -15.99
C HIS A 921 21.69 26.64 -17.14
N LEU A 922 23.03 26.68 -17.19
CA LEU A 922 23.81 25.74 -18.00
C LEU A 922 23.65 24.31 -17.45
N PRO A 923 23.66 23.26 -18.30
CA PRO A 923 23.59 21.86 -17.87
C PRO A 923 24.67 21.49 -16.85
N THR A 924 25.87 22.06 -17.01
CA THR A 924 27.03 21.88 -16.13
C THR A 924 26.79 22.37 -14.70
N SER A 925 25.74 23.18 -14.44
CA SER A 925 25.35 23.55 -13.08
C SER A 925 24.78 22.38 -12.27
N ALA A 926 24.15 21.39 -12.95
CA ALA A 926 23.38 20.31 -12.35
C ALA A 926 22.28 20.78 -11.35
N GLN A 927 21.75 22.00 -11.53
CA GLN A 927 20.93 22.67 -10.49
C GLN A 927 19.64 23.32 -10.99
N GLY A 928 19.41 23.45 -12.30
CA GLY A 928 18.26 24.20 -12.82
C GLY A 928 16.90 23.78 -12.22
N ALA A 929 16.60 22.48 -12.22
CA ALA A 929 15.36 21.96 -11.64
C ALA A 929 15.29 22.17 -10.11
N SER A 930 16.38 21.90 -9.39
CA SER A 930 16.46 22.10 -7.94
C SER A 930 16.29 23.57 -7.54
N GLN A 931 16.86 24.51 -8.31
CA GLN A 931 16.71 25.94 -8.05
C GLN A 931 15.29 26.44 -8.34
N ALA A 932 14.56 25.81 -9.27
CA ALA A 932 13.15 26.09 -9.50
C ALA A 932 12.29 25.65 -8.29
N VAL A 933 12.58 24.47 -7.72
CA VAL A 933 11.95 23.98 -6.48
C VAL A 933 12.25 24.95 -5.31
N GLU A 934 13.51 25.31 -5.09
CA GLU A 934 13.87 26.29 -4.04
C GLU A 934 13.15 27.64 -4.21
N SER A 935 13.03 28.12 -5.46
CA SER A 935 12.30 29.34 -5.77
C SER A 935 10.80 29.22 -5.45
N ALA A 936 10.19 28.06 -5.67
CA ALA A 936 8.79 27.81 -5.33
C ALA A 936 8.53 27.92 -3.82
N GLY A 937 9.36 27.25 -3.01
CA GLY A 937 9.26 27.33 -1.54
C GLY A 937 9.47 28.75 -1.01
N CYS A 938 10.51 29.44 -1.48
CA CYS A 938 10.79 30.82 -1.05
C CYS A 938 9.64 31.78 -1.39
N LEU A 939 9.04 31.68 -2.59
CA LEU A 939 7.89 32.50 -2.98
C LEU A 939 6.69 32.24 -2.07
N ALA A 940 6.37 30.96 -1.83
CA ALA A 940 5.25 30.57 -0.98
C ALA A 940 5.41 31.06 0.47
N VAL A 941 6.60 30.94 1.04
CA VAL A 941 6.92 31.50 2.37
C VAL A 941 6.74 33.02 2.39
N CYS A 942 7.24 33.74 1.38
CA CYS A 942 7.09 35.20 1.33
C CYS A 942 5.61 35.64 1.30
N LEU A 943 4.77 34.93 0.56
CA LEU A 943 3.33 35.21 0.47
C LEU A 943 2.59 34.97 1.79
N ASN A 944 3.05 34.03 2.61
CA ASN A 944 2.51 33.80 3.96
C ASN A 944 2.93 34.86 5.00
N LYS A 945 3.88 35.75 4.69
CA LYS A 945 4.38 36.74 5.66
C LYS A 945 3.80 38.15 5.46
N VAL A 946 2.87 38.31 4.52
CA VAL A 946 2.21 39.58 4.21
C VAL A 946 0.71 39.42 4.20
N ASP A 947 -0.03 40.53 4.29
CA ASP A 947 -1.46 40.57 4.00
C ASP A 947 -1.70 40.63 2.48
N ARG A 948 -2.95 40.35 2.04
CA ARG A 948 -3.34 40.35 0.61
C ARG A 948 -3.01 41.64 -0.14
N GLU A 949 -3.06 42.78 0.55
CA GLU A 949 -2.77 44.12 0.00
C GLU A 949 -1.25 44.32 -0.22
N ASP A 950 -0.43 43.55 0.48
CA ASP A 950 1.02 43.65 0.52
C ASP A 950 1.73 42.55 -0.29
N VAL A 951 1.02 41.83 -1.16
CA VAL A 951 1.62 40.83 -2.08
C VAL A 951 2.79 41.40 -2.87
N LYS A 952 2.75 42.69 -3.25
CA LYS A 952 3.87 43.39 -3.89
C LYS A 952 5.17 43.39 -3.08
N ILE A 953 5.08 43.37 -1.75
CA ILE A 953 6.25 43.29 -0.86
C ILE A 953 6.78 41.86 -0.86
N ALA A 954 5.90 40.85 -0.80
CA ALA A 954 6.29 39.45 -0.83
C ALA A 954 7.01 39.05 -2.13
N THR A 955 6.47 39.43 -3.29
CA THR A 955 7.07 39.09 -4.59
C THR A 955 8.43 39.77 -4.78
N ARG A 956 8.57 41.03 -4.34
CA ARG A 956 9.84 41.76 -4.36
C ARG A 956 10.85 41.27 -3.32
N ALA A 957 10.39 40.75 -2.19
CA ALA A 957 11.26 40.09 -1.22
C ALA A 957 11.77 38.75 -1.78
N TYR A 958 10.90 37.96 -2.43
CA TYR A 958 11.26 36.72 -3.10
C TYR A 958 12.44 36.89 -4.08
N GLU A 959 12.38 37.88 -4.98
CA GLU A 959 13.46 38.08 -5.95
C GLU A 959 14.78 38.47 -5.27
N LYS A 960 14.75 39.33 -4.23
CA LYS A 960 15.96 39.75 -3.50
C LYS A 960 16.55 38.62 -2.65
N LEU A 961 15.72 37.74 -2.11
CA LEU A 961 16.16 36.57 -1.36
C LEU A 961 16.87 35.56 -2.27
N ARG A 962 16.30 35.30 -3.45
CA ARG A 962 16.75 34.23 -4.36
C ARG A 962 17.83 34.65 -5.36
N PHE A 963 17.86 35.92 -5.76
CA PHE A 963 18.77 36.39 -6.82
C PHE A 963 20.26 36.11 -6.51
N PRO A 964 20.82 36.42 -5.33
CA PRO A 964 22.24 36.15 -5.07
C PRO A 964 22.61 34.67 -5.16
N ARG A 965 21.71 33.79 -4.70
CA ARG A 965 21.93 32.34 -4.68
C ARG A 965 21.82 31.72 -6.07
N THR A 966 20.80 32.08 -6.82
CA THR A 966 20.63 31.63 -8.21
C THR A 966 21.79 32.11 -9.09
N ARG A 967 22.26 33.34 -8.90
CA ARG A 967 23.45 33.85 -9.60
C ARG A 967 24.71 33.04 -9.27
N ALA A 968 24.97 32.76 -8.00
CA ALA A 968 26.09 31.92 -7.60
C ALA A 968 26.02 30.50 -8.20
N SER A 969 24.81 29.92 -8.30
CA SER A 969 24.58 28.63 -8.97
C SER A 969 24.85 28.68 -10.47
N GLN A 970 24.38 29.72 -11.17
CA GLN A 970 24.65 29.93 -12.61
C GLN A 970 26.16 30.07 -12.88
N THR A 971 26.86 30.90 -12.11
CA THR A 971 28.32 31.11 -12.26
C THR A 971 29.12 29.84 -12.00
N ASN A 972 28.68 28.95 -11.09
CA ASN A 972 29.33 27.65 -10.90
C ASN A 972 29.23 26.74 -12.15
N GLY A 973 28.13 26.82 -12.90
CA GLY A 973 27.98 26.08 -14.16
C GLY A 973 28.93 26.59 -15.24
N GLU A 974 29.13 27.90 -15.32
CA GLU A 974 30.09 28.55 -16.23
C GLU A 974 31.53 28.16 -15.88
N ASP A 975 31.91 28.29 -14.60
CA ASP A 975 33.23 27.88 -14.08
C ASP A 975 33.53 26.39 -14.36
N LEU A 976 32.57 25.50 -14.10
CA LEU A 976 32.78 24.07 -14.31
C LEU A 976 33.05 23.75 -15.78
N ARG A 977 32.25 24.32 -16.69
CA ARG A 977 32.46 24.17 -18.14
C ARG A 977 33.87 24.61 -18.51
N ASP A 978 34.27 25.81 -18.09
CA ASP A 978 35.56 26.41 -18.47
C ASP A 978 36.74 25.61 -17.90
N ARG A 979 36.62 25.11 -16.66
CA ARG A 979 37.62 24.19 -16.08
C ARG A 979 37.70 22.87 -16.85
N TRP A 980 36.57 22.23 -17.16
CA TRP A 980 36.58 20.96 -17.90
C TRP A 980 37.15 21.11 -19.31
N HIS A 981 36.79 22.18 -20.01
CA HIS A 981 37.28 22.47 -21.36
C HIS A 981 38.75 22.92 -21.37
N GLY A 982 39.25 23.49 -20.27
CA GLY A 982 40.61 24.01 -20.14
C GLY A 982 41.62 23.06 -19.48
N ALA A 983 41.19 22.15 -18.60
CA ALA A 983 42.07 21.39 -17.71
C ALA A 983 43.14 20.55 -18.42
N LEU A 984 42.88 20.14 -19.66
CA LEU A 984 43.77 19.28 -20.44
C LEU A 984 44.37 19.99 -21.67
N LYS A 985 44.19 21.31 -21.81
CA LYS A 985 44.81 22.08 -22.90
C LYS A 985 46.32 22.19 -22.68
N GLY A 986 47.11 21.64 -23.60
CA GLY A 986 48.57 21.74 -23.57
C GLY A 986 49.24 20.96 -22.42
N VAL A 987 48.54 19.96 -21.85
CA VAL A 987 49.07 19.09 -20.79
C VAL A 987 49.70 17.84 -21.41
N GLU A 988 50.94 17.51 -21.05
CA GLU A 988 51.62 16.26 -21.45
C GLU A 988 50.91 15.02 -20.89
N GLU A 989 50.90 13.91 -21.64
CA GLU A 989 50.11 12.72 -21.33
C GLU A 989 50.40 12.12 -19.94
N ASP A 990 51.65 12.16 -19.48
CA ASP A 990 52.12 11.58 -18.22
C ASP A 990 51.92 12.48 -16.99
N LYS A 991 51.49 13.74 -17.17
CA LYS A 991 51.32 14.66 -16.05
C LYS A 991 50.08 14.30 -15.22
N VAL A 992 50.28 14.14 -13.91
CA VAL A 992 49.20 13.93 -12.95
C VAL A 992 48.41 15.24 -12.78
N ILE A 993 47.12 15.20 -13.08
CA ILE A 993 46.19 16.29 -12.82
C ILE A 993 45.76 16.21 -11.35
N ASP A 994 45.70 17.35 -10.66
CA ASP A 994 45.09 17.43 -9.34
C ASP A 994 43.58 17.12 -9.44
N PRO A 995 43.08 16.03 -8.84
CA PRO A 995 41.67 15.66 -8.91
C PRO A 995 40.73 16.80 -8.48
N GLU A 996 41.11 17.63 -7.51
CA GLU A 996 40.27 18.73 -7.02
C GLU A 996 40.09 19.87 -8.04
N SER A 997 40.95 19.95 -9.05
CA SER A 997 40.84 20.94 -10.13
C SER A 997 39.70 20.65 -11.12
N VAL A 998 39.36 19.36 -11.29
CA VAL A 998 38.33 18.90 -12.24
C VAL A 998 37.02 18.51 -11.57
N LYS A 999 37.02 18.29 -10.25
CA LYS A 999 35.83 18.00 -9.45
C LYS A 999 34.77 19.11 -9.53
N ILE A 1000 33.50 18.72 -9.39
CA ILE A 1000 32.36 19.63 -9.30
C ILE A 1000 32.32 20.27 -7.90
N ARG A 1001 32.18 21.60 -7.83
CA ARG A 1001 32.29 22.42 -6.59
C ARG A 1001 30.97 23.04 -6.14
N ASN A 1002 29.85 22.33 -6.35
CA ASN A 1002 28.51 22.82 -6.05
C ASN A 1002 27.86 22.17 -4.81
N ARG A 1003 28.63 21.43 -4.01
CA ARG A 1003 28.14 20.68 -2.84
C ARG A 1003 27.38 21.54 -1.83
N TRP A 1004 27.81 22.79 -1.64
CA TRP A 1004 27.17 23.77 -0.76
C TRP A 1004 25.72 24.12 -1.17
N LEU A 1005 25.32 23.83 -2.41
CA LEU A 1005 23.95 24.04 -2.86
C LEU A 1005 22.99 22.99 -2.30
N TYR A 1006 23.42 21.73 -2.13
CA TYR A 1006 22.51 20.62 -1.81
C TYR A 1006 22.09 20.55 -0.35
N ALA A 1007 22.87 21.13 0.58
CA ALA A 1007 22.57 21.12 2.01
C ALA A 1007 21.73 22.33 2.48
N PHE A 1008 21.10 23.06 1.55
CA PHE A 1008 20.43 24.33 1.81
C PHE A 1008 18.91 24.20 1.77
N ASP A 1009 18.25 24.75 2.79
CA ASP A 1009 16.79 24.90 2.85
C ASP A 1009 16.39 26.34 2.48
N ALA A 1010 15.71 26.48 1.34
CA ALA A 1010 15.29 27.79 0.84
C ALA A 1010 14.11 28.42 1.58
N GLU A 1011 13.28 27.61 2.25
CA GLU A 1011 12.21 28.13 3.10
C GLU A 1011 12.77 28.66 4.41
N GLU A 1012 13.67 27.90 5.04
CA GLU A 1012 14.31 28.32 6.29
C GLU A 1012 15.12 29.63 6.10
N ASP A 1013 15.85 29.74 4.99
CA ASP A 1013 16.56 30.97 4.63
C ASP A 1013 15.61 32.17 4.40
N ALA A 1014 14.48 31.94 3.72
CA ALA A 1014 13.47 32.97 3.51
C ALA A 1014 12.88 33.45 4.84
N GLU A 1015 12.61 32.55 5.79
CA GLU A 1015 12.13 32.91 7.12
C GLU A 1015 13.17 33.71 7.92
N LYS A 1016 14.43 33.26 7.93
CA LYS A 1016 15.52 33.91 8.68
C LYS A 1016 15.80 35.33 8.21
N ARG A 1017 15.78 35.56 6.89
CA ARG A 1017 16.11 36.87 6.30
C ARG A 1017 14.88 37.74 6.02
N TRP A 1018 13.68 37.26 6.34
CA TRP A 1018 12.42 37.93 6.02
C TRP A 1018 12.38 39.39 6.50
N ASP A 1019 12.60 39.63 7.80
CA ASP A 1019 12.41 40.96 8.39
C ASP A 1019 13.38 42.01 7.81
N GLU A 1020 14.60 41.60 7.47
CA GLU A 1020 15.59 42.46 6.85
C GLU A 1020 15.20 42.84 5.43
N VAL A 1021 14.83 41.85 4.62
CA VAL A 1021 14.48 42.07 3.22
C VAL A 1021 13.15 42.83 3.12
N ARG A 1022 12.14 42.50 3.95
CA ARG A 1022 10.86 43.21 4.01
C ARG A 1022 11.06 44.69 4.29
N ARG A 1023 11.90 45.05 5.27
CA ARG A 1023 12.22 46.45 5.60
C ARG A 1023 12.89 47.17 4.43
N THR A 1024 13.80 46.48 3.74
CA THR A 1024 14.46 47.03 2.55
C THR A 1024 13.46 47.31 1.43
N VAL A 1025 12.64 46.32 1.08
CA VAL A 1025 11.59 46.44 0.05
C VAL A 1025 10.56 47.51 0.41
N GLY A 1026 10.09 47.54 1.66
CA GLY A 1026 9.16 48.56 2.14
C GLY A 1026 9.76 49.98 2.06
N GLY A 1027 11.04 50.13 2.39
CA GLY A 1027 11.77 51.39 2.23
C GLY A 1027 11.94 51.81 0.77
N GLU A 1028 12.13 50.87 -0.16
CA GLU A 1028 12.19 51.15 -1.60
C GLU A 1028 10.84 51.68 -2.12
N PHE A 1029 9.72 51.03 -1.75
CA PHE A 1029 8.39 51.52 -2.09
C PHE A 1029 8.10 52.91 -1.50
N ALA A 1030 8.53 53.17 -0.26
CA ALA A 1030 8.35 54.48 0.39
C ALA A 1030 9.17 55.60 -0.29
N ASN A 1031 10.30 55.27 -0.93
CA ASN A 1031 11.20 56.22 -1.59
C ASN A 1031 10.94 56.38 -3.10
N GLY A 1032 9.82 55.87 -3.62
CA GLY A 1032 9.37 56.12 -5.00
C GLY A 1032 9.79 55.09 -6.05
N GLY A 1033 10.26 53.88 -5.66
CA GLY A 1033 10.47 52.79 -6.62
C GLY A 1033 11.39 51.67 -6.11
N VAL A 1034 11.27 50.48 -6.72
CA VAL A 1034 12.07 49.27 -6.40
C VAL A 1034 13.44 49.35 -7.07
N LYS A 1035 14.51 49.03 -6.34
CA LYS A 1035 15.86 48.99 -6.90
C LYS A 1035 16.06 47.74 -7.77
N PRO A 1036 16.66 47.87 -8.98
CA PRO A 1036 17.06 46.72 -9.78
C PRO A 1036 17.99 45.76 -9.04
N LEU A 1037 17.99 44.50 -9.45
CA LEU A 1037 18.79 43.42 -8.85
C LEU A 1037 20.27 43.44 -9.26
N CYS A 1038 20.58 43.95 -10.45
CA CYS A 1038 21.93 44.06 -11.01
C CYS A 1038 22.11 45.34 -11.82
#